data_AF-A0A928VNC5-F1
#
_entry.id   AF-A0A928VNC5-F1
#
_cell.length_a   1.000
_cell.length_b   1.000
_cell.length_c   1.000
_cell.angle_alpha   90.00
_cell.angle_beta   90.00
_cell.angle_gamma   90.00
#
_symmetry.space_group_name_H-M   'P 1'
#
loop_
_entity.id
_entity.type
_entity.pdbx_description
1 polymer ?
#
loop_
_entity_poly.entity_id
_entity_poly.type
_entity_poly.pdbx_seq_one_letter_code
_entity_poly.pdbx_strand_id
1 'polypeptide(L)'
;MPRNLESEGPNAAYQAVLFLSVFVLAAAPQSAIGQIIPSNNWGAENTRLNPVGVVNGQPALTIEGGAPRGSNLFHSFQQFNVNSGQRVYFTNPNGISTIFSRVIGGQTSNIAGTLGVNGVANLFLLNPQGIIFSPTAQLDIRGSLVTSTANSIVFGSQGKFRISSSTAPTLLTIAPSALEFAANQGAIINRSTNLENTNRSSLLLLGSQVQLDGGSISTPGGNVSLGGVRGDGTLVLQQVGNQFQIISTTGTPADVTLQNGAQVNVRSDNGGAVNIQANNFTMQGSGTEILAGIAANSGTSESLGGNIRIAASKSVLLDDNAIIDNSILSGGTGNTGDIHISGKQIIFRNSSHINTELLGSGSLGNIDLRSIGDISFQAGDGTQRLIPRGNGRFSRSGILRRIGVGGIGNIGPLTIISNNFDILKDAAIVTQIAGQGNTDDINIDLQGALNLPELSSIASTISQGGQGSTGNLGINAQSLTVKDASIITSNSSGIGFPGGFKIQVKDDVIFTGFKPGPPLTRITTINTSLRDPAVGRSGDIEITANNIYVTNGATIATSSFGQGNGGNITLNARNDVVVDGVNERGFDSRISADLLKVFFPRFGFLGRAKGRGGDVQITANRVSVLNGASISANINDAPGAAGKISIQAKESVRVAGQGDGIRFRIIDGKSRIVPFPVRPRIFVATAGDTNAPAGVIEIKTQQLLVEQDGNVDATSSSRGVGGNIDIKSNQVLVRSGGLIRTTATDVGNAGQINIDSAQQIQVTGESPKPLPESIISNSAIVARTTDSSSGKGGSVQLNTQELIVENNGLVSVSSQGIGIGGQLRINASTTKLRDRGQLLAETSSNTGGDILLNLSEVLLLRRGASISSTAGTAQLGGDGGQINIQSPFIVSVPGENSDIAANAFSGAGGQVNINALNLFGIRPRTRLELEQLLQVSDPSLLNPSRLTSNDITAISQTSPTLSGNVSISQIDVDPTQAAARLPDDLLDRSNLINQSLCRITQGSQFILTGRGGRPISPTVQTLTPMQTWEDIRFNSPQRIGLVKPPKPSKPNTIKSDALLEAQGWHRSVNGRVHLTANANPAQSIWLSASNCSDKSRQSYFSSH
;
A
#
# COMPACT_ATOMS: atom_id res chain seq x y z
N MET A 1 26.08 -56.08 -29.69
CA MET A 1 25.14 -57.11 -29.18
C MET A 1 23.78 -56.47 -28.98
N PRO A 2 22.75 -56.93 -29.70
CA PRO A 2 21.38 -56.92 -29.20
C PRO A 2 20.80 -58.35 -29.17
N ARG A 3 19.77 -58.58 -28.34
CA ARG A 3 18.86 -59.74 -28.39
C ARG A 3 17.42 -59.23 -28.44
N ASN A 4 16.73 -59.53 -29.54
CA ASN A 4 15.48 -60.30 -29.70
C ASN A 4 14.24 -59.93 -28.83
N LEU A 5 12.98 -59.97 -29.29
CA LEU A 5 12.31 -60.50 -30.50
C LEU A 5 10.83 -60.01 -30.57
N GLU A 6 10.26 -60.04 -31.79
CA GLU A 6 8.84 -60.28 -32.17
C GLU A 6 7.79 -59.17 -31.94
N SER A 7 6.83 -58.87 -32.85
CA SER A 7 6.33 -59.57 -34.04
C SER A 7 5.70 -58.61 -35.08
N GLU A 8 5.72 -59.10 -36.33
CA GLU A 8 5.15 -58.66 -37.63
C GLU A 8 3.66 -58.26 -37.61
N GLY A 9 3.04 -57.58 -38.59
CA GLY A 9 3.35 -57.28 -40.00
C GLY A 9 2.03 -57.11 -40.81
N PRO A 10 2.05 -56.63 -42.06
CA PRO A 10 1.01 -55.76 -42.63
C PRO A 10 0.20 -56.31 -43.84
N ASN A 11 -0.64 -55.42 -44.36
CA ASN A 11 -1.55 -55.45 -45.52
C ASN A 11 -1.09 -56.04 -46.88
N ALA A 12 -2.11 -56.57 -47.59
CA ALA A 12 -2.53 -56.33 -49.00
C ALA A 12 -2.34 -57.40 -50.12
N ALA A 13 -3.52 -57.73 -50.71
CA ALA A 13 -3.88 -57.97 -52.13
C ALA A 13 -3.55 -59.30 -52.85
N TYR A 14 -4.55 -60.04 -53.38
CA TYR A 14 -5.16 -59.88 -54.73
C TYR A 14 -6.15 -61.03 -55.14
N GLN A 15 -7.19 -60.63 -55.91
CA GLN A 15 -7.94 -61.29 -57.02
C GLN A 15 -9.05 -62.38 -56.87
N ALA A 16 -10.26 -61.94 -57.30
CA ALA A 16 -11.16 -62.48 -58.36
C ALA A 16 -12.02 -63.76 -58.16
N VAL A 17 -13.34 -63.64 -58.42
CA VAL A 17 -14.16 -64.45 -59.38
C VAL A 17 -15.58 -63.84 -59.53
N LEU A 18 -16.17 -64.06 -60.71
CA LEU A 18 -17.31 -63.48 -61.42
C LEU A 18 -18.75 -63.62 -60.85
N PHE A 19 -19.55 -62.59 -61.21
CA PHE A 19 -20.97 -62.48 -61.62
C PHE A 19 -21.94 -63.69 -61.59
N LEU A 20 -23.12 -63.48 -60.97
CA LEU A 20 -24.43 -63.78 -61.57
C LEU A 20 -25.54 -62.85 -61.03
N SER A 21 -26.34 -62.33 -61.94
CA SER A 21 -27.37 -61.29 -61.81
C SER A 21 -28.77 -61.83 -61.47
N VAL A 22 -29.52 -61.15 -60.59
CA VAL A 22 -31.01 -61.16 -60.59
C VAL A 22 -31.53 -59.75 -60.30
N PHE A 23 -32.34 -59.25 -61.23
CA PHE A 23 -33.14 -58.03 -61.17
C PHE A 23 -34.22 -58.14 -60.07
N VAL A 24 -34.29 -57.20 -59.13
CA VAL A 24 -35.50 -56.88 -58.38
C VAL A 24 -35.67 -55.37 -58.34
N LEU A 25 -36.86 -54.93 -58.74
CA LEU A 25 -37.34 -53.56 -58.88
C LEU A 25 -36.77 -52.58 -57.83
N ALA A 26 -36.05 -51.56 -58.31
CA ALA A 26 -35.77 -50.36 -57.55
C ALA A 26 -37.06 -49.52 -57.47
N ALA A 27 -37.83 -49.71 -56.39
CA ALA A 27 -38.66 -48.63 -55.88
C ALA A 27 -37.71 -47.53 -55.40
N ALA A 28 -37.63 -46.44 -56.15
CA ALA A 28 -36.90 -45.25 -55.73
C ALA A 28 -37.45 -44.84 -54.34
N PRO A 29 -36.61 -44.69 -53.30
CA PRO A 29 -37.06 -43.98 -52.12
C PRO A 29 -37.25 -42.53 -52.58
N GLN A 30 -38.51 -42.12 -52.65
CA GLN A 30 -38.89 -40.73 -52.76
C GLN A 30 -38.42 -40.06 -51.47
N SER A 31 -37.18 -39.57 -51.44
CA SER A 31 -36.64 -38.80 -50.32
C SER A 31 -37.51 -37.57 -50.15
N ALA A 32 -38.36 -37.58 -49.11
CA ALA A 32 -39.26 -36.49 -48.78
C ALA A 32 -38.46 -35.19 -48.62
N ILE A 33 -38.73 -34.20 -49.47
CA ILE A 33 -38.13 -32.84 -49.47
C ILE A 33 -38.69 -31.98 -48.30
N GLY A 34 -39.24 -32.61 -47.25
CA GLY A 34 -40.02 -31.96 -46.18
C GLY A 34 -39.25 -31.05 -45.21
N GLN A 35 -38.10 -30.51 -45.61
CA GLN A 35 -37.16 -29.82 -44.71
C GLN A 35 -36.79 -28.40 -45.14
N ILE A 36 -36.78 -28.13 -46.45
CA ILE A 36 -36.75 -26.78 -47.02
C ILE A 36 -37.96 -26.65 -47.91
N ILE A 37 -38.88 -25.75 -47.54
CA ILE A 37 -40.15 -25.56 -48.21
C ILE A 37 -40.21 -24.09 -48.62
N PRO A 38 -40.08 -23.73 -49.91
CA PRO A 38 -40.28 -22.36 -50.39
C PRO A 38 -41.70 -21.85 -50.10
N SER A 39 -41.85 -20.56 -49.89
CA SER A 39 -43.18 -19.94 -49.92
C SER A 39 -43.59 -19.67 -51.37
N ASN A 40 -44.82 -19.98 -51.75
CA ASN A 40 -45.28 -19.87 -53.15
C ASN A 40 -46.02 -18.56 -53.44
N ASN A 41 -45.80 -17.52 -52.63
CA ASN A 41 -46.65 -16.32 -52.59
C ASN A 41 -46.22 -15.21 -53.58
N TRP A 42 -45.15 -15.40 -54.34
CA TRP A 42 -44.51 -14.38 -55.20
C TRP A 42 -44.54 -14.71 -56.70
N GLY A 43 -45.31 -15.72 -57.14
CA GLY A 43 -45.50 -16.03 -58.56
C GLY A 43 -44.20 -16.38 -59.29
N ALA A 44 -43.89 -15.66 -60.38
CA ALA A 44 -42.69 -15.90 -61.18
C ALA A 44 -41.38 -15.66 -60.42
N GLU A 45 -41.43 -14.85 -59.35
CA GLU A 45 -40.30 -14.54 -58.47
C GLU A 45 -40.23 -15.49 -57.26
N ASN A 46 -40.98 -16.59 -57.27
CA ASN A 46 -40.92 -17.60 -56.23
C ASN A 46 -39.51 -18.18 -56.10
N THR A 47 -39.16 -18.55 -54.87
CA THR A 47 -37.96 -19.33 -54.60
C THR A 47 -38.16 -20.75 -55.12
N ARG A 48 -37.18 -21.27 -55.85
CA ARG A 48 -37.19 -22.61 -56.44
C ARG A 48 -36.04 -23.44 -55.87
N LEU A 49 -36.26 -24.75 -55.74
CA LEU A 49 -35.25 -25.69 -55.28
C LEU A 49 -34.85 -26.61 -56.45
N ASN A 50 -33.55 -26.81 -56.62
CA ASN A 50 -32.99 -27.74 -57.58
C ASN A 50 -32.18 -28.81 -56.83
N PRO A 51 -32.76 -30.01 -56.59
CA PRO A 51 -32.17 -31.05 -55.76
C PRO A 51 -31.02 -31.81 -56.43
N VAL A 52 -30.78 -31.60 -57.72
CA VAL A 52 -29.72 -32.26 -58.51
C VAL A 52 -28.60 -31.28 -58.91
N GLY A 53 -28.48 -30.17 -58.20
CA GLY A 53 -27.42 -29.19 -58.40
C GLY A 53 -26.02 -29.78 -58.13
N VAL A 54 -25.00 -29.16 -58.72
CA VAL A 54 -23.60 -29.51 -58.49
C VAL A 54 -22.84 -28.23 -58.16
N VAL A 55 -22.19 -28.21 -57.00
CA VAL A 55 -21.33 -27.10 -56.55
C VAL A 55 -19.97 -27.67 -56.16
N ASN A 56 -18.91 -27.12 -56.73
CA ASN A 56 -17.53 -27.61 -56.57
C ASN A 56 -17.38 -29.11 -56.89
N GLY A 57 -18.04 -29.57 -57.96
CA GLY A 57 -17.95 -30.96 -58.44
C GLY A 57 -18.68 -32.00 -57.58
N GLN A 58 -19.44 -31.57 -56.57
CA GLN A 58 -20.16 -32.45 -55.64
C GLN A 58 -21.67 -32.14 -55.65
N PRO A 59 -22.56 -33.14 -55.47
CA PRO A 59 -24.00 -32.92 -55.39
C PRO A 59 -24.39 -31.93 -54.29
N ALA A 60 -25.34 -31.05 -54.59
CA ALA A 60 -25.89 -30.07 -53.67
C ALA A 60 -27.31 -29.66 -54.07
N LEU A 61 -28.14 -29.32 -53.09
CA LEU A 61 -29.41 -28.63 -53.33
C LEU A 61 -29.11 -27.15 -53.61
N THR A 62 -29.44 -26.67 -54.81
CA THR A 62 -29.32 -25.24 -55.13
C THR A 62 -30.66 -24.52 -54.97
N ILE A 63 -30.61 -23.33 -54.37
CA ILE A 63 -31.73 -22.41 -54.21
C ILE A 63 -31.63 -21.36 -55.32
N GLU A 64 -32.66 -21.32 -56.16
CA GLU A 64 -32.74 -20.55 -57.40
C GLU A 64 -34.01 -19.67 -57.42
N GLY A 65 -34.12 -18.80 -58.42
CA GLY A 65 -35.24 -17.85 -58.52
C GLY A 65 -35.13 -16.72 -57.51
N GLY A 66 -36.25 -16.34 -56.89
CA GLY A 66 -36.32 -15.19 -55.98
C GLY A 66 -36.62 -13.86 -56.68
N ALA A 67 -36.75 -12.80 -55.88
CA ALA A 67 -37.09 -11.45 -56.34
C ALA A 67 -35.85 -10.53 -56.32
N PRO A 68 -35.22 -10.22 -57.47
CA PRO A 68 -34.06 -9.33 -57.53
C PRO A 68 -34.48 -7.85 -57.49
N ARG A 69 -33.83 -7.04 -56.64
CA ARG A 69 -34.02 -5.58 -56.54
C ARG A 69 -32.67 -4.89 -56.45
N GLY A 70 -32.19 -4.34 -57.56
CA GLY A 70 -30.84 -3.77 -57.63
C GLY A 70 -29.80 -4.84 -57.33
N SER A 71 -28.93 -4.60 -56.36
CA SER A 71 -27.91 -5.56 -55.91
C SER A 71 -28.41 -6.57 -54.85
N ASN A 72 -29.70 -6.54 -54.50
CA ASN A 72 -30.30 -7.39 -53.48
C ASN A 72 -31.15 -8.50 -54.11
N LEU A 73 -31.06 -9.73 -53.60
CA LEU A 73 -31.89 -10.86 -54.01
C LEU A 73 -32.70 -11.38 -52.81
N PHE A 74 -34.03 -11.45 -52.95
CA PHE A 74 -34.92 -11.88 -51.86
C PHE A 74 -35.46 -13.30 -52.09
N HIS A 75 -35.42 -14.13 -51.04
CA HIS A 75 -35.97 -15.47 -50.95
C HIS A 75 -36.90 -15.60 -49.74
N SER A 76 -37.88 -16.49 -49.84
CA SER A 76 -38.89 -16.69 -48.80
C SER A 76 -39.27 -18.16 -48.69
N PHE A 77 -39.32 -18.67 -47.45
CA PHE A 77 -39.51 -20.08 -47.13
C PHE A 77 -40.60 -20.25 -46.07
N GLN A 78 -41.44 -21.27 -46.20
CA GLN A 78 -42.28 -21.76 -45.12
C GLN A 78 -41.42 -22.44 -44.04
N GLN A 79 -40.45 -23.26 -44.45
CA GLN A 79 -39.56 -23.99 -43.55
C GLN A 79 -38.16 -24.02 -44.14
N PHE A 80 -37.13 -23.89 -43.30
CA PHE A 80 -35.73 -23.93 -43.73
C PHE A 80 -34.88 -24.67 -42.71
N ASN A 81 -34.51 -25.92 -43.03
CA ASN A 81 -33.60 -26.76 -42.25
C ASN A 81 -32.57 -27.39 -43.19
N VAL A 82 -31.36 -27.64 -42.69
CA VAL A 82 -30.30 -28.33 -43.44
C VAL A 82 -29.87 -29.55 -42.64
N ASN A 83 -30.06 -30.76 -43.15
CA ASN A 83 -29.67 -31.98 -42.43
C ASN A 83 -28.16 -32.19 -42.39
N SER A 84 -27.71 -33.02 -41.44
CA SER A 84 -26.35 -33.56 -41.44
C SER A 84 -26.01 -34.19 -42.79
N GLY A 85 -24.82 -33.86 -43.33
CA GLY A 85 -24.34 -34.29 -44.64
C GLY A 85 -25.02 -33.63 -45.85
N GLN A 86 -26.12 -32.90 -45.65
CA GLN A 86 -26.79 -32.18 -46.74
C GLN A 86 -26.02 -30.90 -47.09
N ARG A 87 -25.90 -30.62 -48.39
CA ARG A 87 -25.27 -29.42 -48.94
C ARG A 87 -26.32 -28.54 -49.60
N VAL A 88 -26.48 -27.31 -49.11
CA VAL A 88 -27.50 -26.35 -49.57
C VAL A 88 -26.84 -25.04 -49.95
N TYR A 89 -27.04 -24.58 -51.19
CA TYR A 89 -26.38 -23.38 -51.72
C TYR A 89 -27.38 -22.41 -52.33
N PHE A 90 -27.30 -21.14 -51.93
CA PHE A 90 -27.93 -20.06 -52.69
C PHE A 90 -27.16 -19.79 -53.96
N THR A 91 -27.85 -19.73 -55.10
CA THR A 91 -27.25 -19.26 -56.36
C THR A 91 -26.99 -17.76 -56.28
N ASN A 92 -25.88 -17.30 -56.85
CA ASN A 92 -25.50 -15.88 -56.87
C ASN A 92 -25.47 -15.32 -58.30
N PRO A 93 -26.60 -14.79 -58.83
CA PRO A 93 -26.63 -14.16 -60.14
C PRO A 93 -25.70 -12.96 -60.26
N ASN A 94 -25.25 -12.65 -61.48
CA ASN A 94 -24.41 -11.48 -61.73
C ASN A 94 -25.08 -10.18 -61.25
N GLY A 95 -24.31 -9.34 -60.56
CA GLY A 95 -24.78 -8.05 -60.02
C GLY A 95 -25.40 -8.11 -58.62
N ILE A 96 -25.62 -9.30 -58.06
CA ILE A 96 -26.12 -9.46 -56.68
C ILE A 96 -24.95 -9.43 -55.69
N SER A 97 -25.04 -8.54 -54.71
CA SER A 97 -24.08 -8.40 -53.61
C SER A 97 -24.62 -8.95 -52.29
N THR A 98 -25.96 -8.99 -52.11
CA THR A 98 -26.59 -9.44 -50.87
C THR A 98 -27.84 -10.27 -51.14
N ILE A 99 -27.93 -11.43 -50.51
CA ILE A 99 -29.05 -12.35 -50.58
C ILE A 99 -29.80 -12.32 -49.24
N PHE A 100 -31.09 -12.04 -49.26
CA PHE A 100 -31.97 -12.02 -48.10
C PHE A 100 -32.90 -13.22 -48.12
N SER A 101 -32.86 -14.04 -47.08
CA SER A 101 -33.73 -15.20 -46.91
C SER A 101 -34.54 -15.07 -45.62
N ARG A 102 -35.86 -15.28 -45.73
CA ARG A 102 -36.78 -15.27 -44.56
C ARG A 102 -37.54 -16.58 -44.42
N VAL A 103 -37.85 -16.95 -43.19
CA VAL A 103 -38.67 -18.11 -42.83
C VAL A 103 -39.98 -17.65 -42.18
N ILE A 104 -41.12 -18.04 -42.74
CA ILE A 104 -42.45 -17.54 -42.34
C ILE A 104 -43.33 -18.59 -41.64
N GLY A 105 -42.98 -19.88 -41.67
CA GLY A 105 -43.86 -20.97 -41.26
C GLY A 105 -43.85 -21.36 -39.79
N GLY A 106 -43.36 -20.50 -38.90
CA GLY A 106 -43.55 -20.67 -37.45
C GLY A 106 -42.70 -21.78 -36.81
N GLN A 107 -41.69 -22.32 -37.51
CA GLN A 107 -40.77 -23.34 -36.99
C GLN A 107 -39.33 -22.81 -36.90
N THR A 108 -38.59 -23.22 -35.87
CA THR A 108 -37.16 -22.97 -35.71
C THR A 108 -36.35 -23.59 -36.85
N SER A 109 -35.29 -22.92 -37.30
CA SER A 109 -34.37 -23.44 -38.32
C SER A 109 -33.24 -24.25 -37.69
N ASN A 110 -33.14 -25.54 -38.00
CA ASN A 110 -32.02 -26.40 -37.62
C ASN A 110 -31.06 -26.59 -38.79
N ILE A 111 -29.84 -26.11 -38.62
CA ILE A 111 -28.74 -26.18 -39.60
C ILE A 111 -27.72 -27.18 -39.10
N ALA A 112 -27.70 -28.37 -39.67
CA ALA A 112 -26.80 -29.47 -39.34
C ALA A 112 -25.86 -29.88 -40.49
N GLY A 113 -26.11 -29.41 -41.73
CA GLY A 113 -25.22 -29.64 -42.88
C GLY A 113 -24.50 -28.38 -43.32
N THR A 114 -24.10 -28.35 -44.59
CA THR A 114 -23.39 -27.22 -45.22
C THR A 114 -24.39 -26.19 -45.75
N LEU A 115 -24.30 -24.96 -45.25
CA LEU A 115 -25.00 -23.79 -45.78
C LEU A 115 -24.02 -22.92 -46.57
N GLY A 116 -24.29 -22.70 -47.85
CA GLY A 116 -23.38 -21.95 -48.71
C GLY A 116 -24.03 -20.95 -49.65
N VAL A 117 -23.18 -20.13 -50.25
CA VAL A 117 -23.52 -19.24 -51.36
C VAL A 117 -22.59 -19.59 -52.52
N ASN A 118 -23.14 -19.95 -53.67
CA ASN A 118 -22.34 -20.22 -54.87
C ASN A 118 -21.93 -18.90 -55.52
N GLY A 119 -21.00 -18.19 -54.89
CA GLY A 119 -20.55 -16.86 -55.27
C GLY A 119 -19.91 -16.10 -54.11
N VAL A 120 -19.91 -14.77 -54.20
CA VAL A 120 -19.29 -13.85 -53.20
C VAL A 120 -20.30 -12.96 -52.49
N ALA A 121 -21.60 -13.14 -52.73
CA ALA A 121 -22.63 -12.36 -52.08
C ALA A 121 -22.73 -12.65 -50.58
N ASN A 122 -23.14 -11.63 -49.83
CA ASN A 122 -23.50 -11.75 -48.43
C ASN A 122 -24.82 -12.51 -48.28
N LEU A 123 -25.01 -13.23 -47.18
CA LEU A 123 -26.24 -13.98 -46.89
C LEU A 123 -26.88 -13.48 -45.59
N PHE A 124 -28.14 -13.07 -45.68
CA PHE A 124 -29.01 -12.82 -44.53
C PHE A 124 -29.99 -13.98 -44.38
N LEU A 125 -30.00 -14.64 -43.22
CA LEU A 125 -30.96 -15.68 -42.86
C LEU A 125 -31.80 -15.23 -41.66
N LEU A 126 -33.09 -14.99 -41.89
CA LEU A 126 -34.01 -14.50 -40.88
C LEU A 126 -35.07 -15.51 -40.49
N ASN A 127 -35.14 -15.83 -39.21
CA ASN A 127 -36.18 -16.66 -38.64
C ASN A 127 -36.53 -16.22 -37.21
N PRO A 128 -37.69 -15.55 -37.00
CA PRO A 128 -38.12 -15.13 -35.66
C PRO A 128 -38.32 -16.25 -34.66
N GLN A 129 -38.45 -17.49 -35.11
CA GLN A 129 -38.63 -18.67 -34.25
C GLN A 129 -37.31 -19.27 -33.78
N GLY A 130 -36.18 -18.68 -34.14
CA GLY A 130 -34.85 -19.12 -33.73
C GLY A 130 -34.09 -19.89 -34.81
N ILE A 131 -32.78 -19.99 -34.61
CA ILE A 131 -31.83 -20.66 -35.50
C ILE A 131 -30.86 -21.47 -34.65
N ILE A 132 -30.71 -22.75 -34.95
CA ILE A 132 -29.81 -23.67 -34.25
C ILE A 132 -28.78 -24.20 -35.25
N PHE A 133 -27.50 -23.95 -35.00
CA PHE A 133 -26.40 -24.62 -35.67
C PHE A 133 -26.02 -25.85 -34.87
N SER A 134 -26.29 -27.03 -35.43
CA SER A 134 -25.98 -28.32 -34.83
C SER A 134 -24.47 -28.64 -34.89
N PRO A 135 -23.96 -29.65 -34.15
CA PRO A 135 -22.52 -30.00 -34.11
C PRO A 135 -21.83 -30.16 -35.47
N THR A 136 -22.54 -30.67 -36.47
CA THR A 136 -22.02 -30.93 -37.83
C THR A 136 -22.20 -29.78 -38.80
N ALA A 137 -22.75 -28.64 -38.37
CA ALA A 137 -23.02 -27.50 -39.25
C ALA A 137 -21.73 -26.93 -39.83
N GLN A 138 -21.77 -26.58 -41.12
CA GLN A 138 -20.65 -25.96 -41.85
C GLN A 138 -21.15 -24.79 -42.68
N LEU A 139 -20.28 -23.80 -42.90
CA LEU A 139 -20.55 -22.72 -43.84
C LEU A 139 -19.61 -22.83 -45.05
N ASP A 140 -20.14 -22.54 -46.23
CA ASP A 140 -19.37 -22.32 -47.46
C ASP A 140 -19.82 -21.00 -48.09
N ILE A 141 -19.49 -19.91 -47.40
CA ILE A 141 -19.90 -18.55 -47.73
C ILE A 141 -18.63 -17.72 -47.89
N ARG A 142 -18.48 -17.01 -49.01
CA ARG A 142 -17.33 -16.13 -49.26
C ARG A 142 -17.60 -14.67 -48.90
N GLY A 143 -18.87 -14.29 -48.82
CA GLY A 143 -19.33 -13.01 -48.28
C GLY A 143 -19.62 -13.08 -46.77
N SER A 144 -20.22 -12.04 -46.22
CA SER A 144 -20.64 -11.99 -44.82
C SER A 144 -21.93 -12.78 -44.59
N LEU A 145 -22.03 -13.46 -43.45
CA LEU A 145 -23.24 -14.12 -42.97
C LEU A 145 -23.88 -13.27 -41.87
N VAL A 146 -25.16 -12.94 -42.02
CA VAL A 146 -25.98 -12.33 -40.98
C VAL A 146 -27.15 -13.25 -40.69
N THR A 147 -27.20 -13.79 -39.48
CA THR A 147 -28.36 -14.55 -39.00
C THR A 147 -29.13 -13.72 -37.99
N SER A 148 -30.45 -13.72 -38.08
CA SER A 148 -31.26 -12.93 -37.16
C SER A 148 -32.63 -13.51 -36.86
N THR A 149 -33.13 -13.20 -35.67
CA THR A 149 -34.53 -13.45 -35.26
C THR A 149 -35.43 -12.23 -35.42
N ALA A 150 -34.90 -11.12 -35.93
CA ALA A 150 -35.65 -9.89 -36.16
C ALA A 150 -36.91 -10.13 -37.02
N ASN A 151 -37.97 -9.35 -36.80
CA ASN A 151 -39.22 -9.43 -37.57
C ASN A 151 -39.16 -8.66 -38.88
N SER A 152 -38.23 -7.71 -39.02
CA SER A 152 -38.03 -6.98 -40.26
C SER A 152 -36.62 -6.44 -40.45
N ILE A 153 -36.26 -6.18 -41.71
CA ILE A 153 -35.04 -5.47 -42.12
C ILE A 153 -35.44 -4.11 -42.66
N VAL A 154 -34.76 -3.05 -42.24
CA VAL A 154 -35.00 -1.67 -42.67
C VAL A 154 -33.94 -1.25 -43.69
N PHE A 155 -34.36 -0.61 -44.78
CA PHE A 155 -33.53 -0.15 -45.89
C PHE A 155 -33.59 1.39 -46.02
N GLY A 156 -33.11 2.10 -44.99
CA GLY A 156 -33.11 3.56 -44.95
C GLY A 156 -34.50 4.14 -45.21
N SER A 157 -34.57 5.13 -46.11
CA SER A 157 -35.83 5.75 -46.53
C SER A 157 -36.67 4.91 -47.53
N GLN A 158 -36.14 3.80 -48.06
CA GLN A 158 -36.83 2.97 -49.05
C GLN A 158 -37.87 2.02 -48.45
N GLY A 159 -37.94 1.91 -47.11
CA GLY A 159 -38.93 1.11 -46.40
C GLY A 159 -38.33 -0.12 -45.72
N LYS A 160 -39.16 -1.13 -45.46
CA LYS A 160 -38.76 -2.33 -44.70
C LYS A 160 -39.29 -3.64 -45.24
N PHE A 161 -38.45 -4.67 -45.18
CA PHE A 161 -38.77 -6.04 -45.51
C PHE A 161 -39.24 -6.78 -44.26
N ARG A 162 -40.57 -6.94 -44.11
CA ARG A 162 -41.19 -7.66 -42.99
C ARG A 162 -41.24 -9.15 -43.27
N ILE A 163 -40.99 -9.97 -42.26
CA ILE A 163 -41.07 -11.43 -42.41
C ILE A 163 -42.51 -11.90 -42.65
N SER A 164 -43.49 -11.23 -42.04
CA SER A 164 -44.91 -11.53 -42.21
C SER A 164 -45.54 -11.02 -43.52
N SER A 165 -44.81 -10.35 -44.41
CA SER A 165 -45.43 -9.83 -45.65
C SER A 165 -45.81 -10.97 -46.60
N SER A 166 -47.02 -10.95 -47.14
CA SER A 166 -47.46 -11.91 -48.15
C SER A 166 -46.93 -11.58 -49.55
N THR A 167 -46.56 -10.32 -49.81
CA THR A 167 -46.09 -9.83 -51.11
C THR A 167 -44.56 -9.68 -51.17
N ALA A 168 -44.00 -9.76 -52.39
CA ALA A 168 -42.60 -9.50 -52.67
C ALA A 168 -42.26 -8.01 -52.49
N PRO A 169 -41.02 -7.66 -52.09
CA PRO A 169 -40.61 -6.26 -51.98
C PRO A 169 -40.60 -5.58 -53.36
N THR A 170 -40.91 -4.29 -53.42
CA THR A 170 -41.04 -3.55 -54.71
C THR A 170 -39.78 -2.76 -55.10
N LEU A 171 -39.13 -2.07 -54.16
CA LEU A 171 -38.06 -1.10 -54.49
C LEU A 171 -36.85 -1.06 -53.53
N LEU A 172 -36.60 -2.13 -52.74
CA LEU A 172 -35.53 -2.18 -51.73
C LEU A 172 -34.15 -2.43 -52.36
N THR A 173 -33.58 -1.41 -53.01
CA THR A 173 -32.35 -1.50 -53.80
C THR A 173 -31.07 -1.10 -53.05
N ILE A 174 -31.18 -0.46 -51.88
CA ILE A 174 -30.01 -0.06 -51.07
C ILE A 174 -29.58 -1.12 -50.06
N ALA A 175 -28.45 -0.90 -49.38
CA ALA A 175 -27.97 -1.75 -48.29
C ALA A 175 -28.90 -1.71 -47.05
N PRO A 176 -28.98 -2.79 -46.26
CA PRO A 176 -29.78 -2.81 -45.05
C PRO A 176 -29.16 -1.91 -43.98
N SER A 177 -30.02 -1.14 -43.31
CA SER A 177 -29.65 -0.12 -42.33
C SER A 177 -30.02 -0.49 -40.89
N ALA A 178 -31.01 -1.38 -40.67
CA ALA A 178 -31.39 -1.82 -39.34
C ALA A 178 -32.19 -3.13 -39.35
N LEU A 179 -32.34 -3.72 -38.18
CA LEU A 179 -33.18 -4.88 -37.88
C LEU A 179 -34.18 -4.50 -36.78
N GLU A 180 -35.48 -4.72 -37.02
CA GLU A 180 -36.53 -4.48 -36.01
C GLU A 180 -36.94 -5.79 -35.33
N PHE A 181 -36.94 -5.78 -34.01
CA PHE A 181 -37.29 -6.89 -33.14
C PHE A 181 -38.66 -6.65 -32.47
N ALA A 182 -39.32 -7.74 -32.12
CA ALA A 182 -40.59 -7.74 -31.39
C ALA A 182 -40.57 -8.81 -30.27
N ALA A 183 -41.56 -8.78 -29.39
CA ALA A 183 -41.74 -9.79 -28.36
C ALA A 183 -41.85 -11.25 -28.90
N ASN A 184 -41.46 -12.21 -28.06
CA ASN A 184 -41.60 -13.67 -28.27
C ASN A 184 -40.80 -14.29 -29.43
N GLN A 185 -39.61 -13.77 -29.71
CA GLN A 185 -38.69 -14.41 -30.66
C GLN A 185 -37.91 -15.57 -30.02
N GLY A 186 -37.50 -16.52 -30.85
CA GLY A 186 -36.61 -17.62 -30.47
C GLY A 186 -35.15 -17.18 -30.30
N ALA A 187 -34.33 -18.07 -29.77
CA ALA A 187 -32.90 -17.87 -29.59
C ALA A 187 -32.10 -18.28 -30.84
N ILE A 188 -30.88 -17.74 -30.95
CA ILE A 188 -29.85 -18.26 -31.85
C ILE A 188 -28.87 -19.09 -31.01
N ILE A 189 -28.71 -20.37 -31.34
CA ILE A 189 -27.84 -21.30 -30.61
C ILE A 189 -26.81 -21.89 -31.56
N ASN A 190 -25.53 -21.73 -31.25
CA ASN A 190 -24.44 -22.39 -31.96
C ASN A 190 -23.85 -23.53 -31.12
N ARG A 191 -23.88 -24.75 -31.66
CA ARG A 191 -23.27 -25.96 -31.11
C ARG A 191 -22.29 -26.61 -32.08
N SER A 192 -21.98 -25.95 -33.21
CA SER A 192 -21.13 -26.54 -34.25
C SER A 192 -19.70 -26.71 -33.75
N THR A 193 -19.02 -27.78 -34.20
CA THR A 193 -17.62 -28.00 -33.87
C THR A 193 -16.73 -26.85 -34.38
N ASN A 194 -17.06 -26.28 -35.54
CA ASN A 194 -16.39 -25.11 -36.11
C ASN A 194 -17.31 -24.45 -37.15
N LEU A 195 -17.97 -23.35 -36.79
CA LEU A 195 -18.72 -22.51 -37.72
C LEU A 195 -17.74 -21.55 -38.41
N GLU A 196 -17.08 -22.04 -39.45
CA GLU A 196 -16.02 -21.29 -40.13
C GLU A 196 -16.55 -20.40 -41.26
N ASN A 197 -16.21 -19.11 -41.24
CA ASN A 197 -16.43 -18.21 -42.38
C ASN A 197 -15.07 -17.72 -42.91
N THR A 198 -14.86 -17.84 -44.23
CA THR A 198 -13.55 -17.61 -44.86
C THR A 198 -13.50 -16.25 -45.59
N ASN A 199 -12.34 -15.87 -46.11
CA ASN A 199 -12.12 -14.63 -46.89
C ASN A 199 -12.29 -13.31 -46.10
N ARG A 200 -11.99 -13.29 -44.79
CA ARG A 200 -12.05 -12.08 -43.93
C ARG A 200 -13.43 -11.40 -43.89
N SER A 201 -14.48 -12.15 -44.17
CA SER A 201 -15.87 -11.69 -44.14
C SER A 201 -16.41 -11.66 -42.70
N SER A 202 -17.57 -11.04 -42.48
CA SER A 202 -18.18 -10.94 -41.15
C SER A 202 -19.17 -12.08 -40.88
N LEU A 203 -19.25 -12.54 -39.64
CA LEU A 203 -20.28 -13.45 -39.14
C LEU A 203 -21.04 -12.80 -38.00
N LEU A 204 -22.34 -12.58 -38.19
CA LEU A 204 -23.21 -11.90 -37.24
C LEU A 204 -24.33 -12.84 -36.77
N LEU A 205 -24.44 -13.05 -35.46
CA LEU A 205 -25.54 -13.74 -34.81
C LEU A 205 -26.37 -12.72 -34.02
N LEU A 206 -27.53 -12.33 -34.57
CA LEU A 206 -28.32 -11.19 -34.08
C LEU A 206 -29.74 -11.64 -33.64
N GLY A 207 -29.87 -12.08 -32.40
CA GLY A 207 -31.09 -12.71 -31.88
C GLY A 207 -31.72 -11.99 -30.69
N SER A 208 -32.90 -12.45 -30.26
CA SER A 208 -33.46 -12.05 -28.95
C SER A 208 -32.69 -12.63 -27.76
N GLN A 209 -31.94 -13.70 -28.02
CA GLN A 209 -30.94 -14.32 -27.18
C GLN A 209 -29.91 -15.00 -28.09
N VAL A 210 -28.63 -14.95 -27.74
CA VAL A 210 -27.55 -15.61 -28.49
C VAL A 210 -26.75 -16.51 -27.54
N GLN A 211 -26.59 -17.77 -27.91
CA GLN A 211 -25.87 -18.75 -27.11
C GLN A 211 -24.87 -19.54 -27.96
N LEU A 212 -23.63 -19.65 -27.48
CA LEU A 212 -22.65 -20.64 -27.95
C LEU A 212 -22.51 -21.68 -26.85
N ASP A 213 -22.87 -22.92 -27.14
CA ASP A 213 -22.95 -24.03 -26.18
C ASP A 213 -22.06 -25.17 -26.66
N GLY A 214 -20.78 -25.13 -26.26
CA GLY A 214 -19.72 -25.97 -26.83
C GLY A 214 -19.41 -25.70 -28.31
N GLY A 215 -20.10 -24.74 -28.93
CA GLY A 215 -19.92 -24.37 -30.33
C GLY A 215 -18.73 -23.43 -30.54
N SER A 216 -18.03 -23.60 -31.66
CA SER A 216 -16.93 -22.73 -32.08
C SER A 216 -17.31 -21.87 -33.29
N ILE A 217 -16.86 -20.62 -33.32
CA ILE A 217 -16.94 -19.72 -34.47
C ILE A 217 -15.51 -19.38 -34.88
N SER A 218 -15.18 -19.54 -36.16
CA SER A 218 -13.86 -19.20 -36.70
C SER A 218 -14.00 -18.27 -37.91
N THR A 219 -13.51 -17.04 -37.81
CA THR A 219 -13.47 -16.10 -38.94
C THR A 219 -12.10 -15.40 -39.02
N PRO A 220 -11.03 -16.10 -39.44
CA PRO A 220 -9.68 -15.54 -39.44
C PRO A 220 -9.60 -14.21 -40.22
N GLY A 221 -9.27 -13.12 -39.52
CA GLY A 221 -9.13 -11.77 -40.07
C GLY A 221 -10.46 -11.08 -40.40
N GLY A 222 -11.58 -11.79 -40.24
CA GLY A 222 -12.95 -11.30 -40.39
C GLY A 222 -13.58 -10.95 -39.04
N ASN A 223 -14.76 -10.32 -39.06
CA ASN A 223 -15.38 -9.80 -37.85
C ASN A 223 -16.48 -10.72 -37.32
N VAL A 224 -16.53 -10.95 -36.02
CA VAL A 224 -17.67 -11.61 -35.36
C VAL A 224 -18.48 -10.57 -34.61
N SER A 225 -19.80 -10.56 -34.80
CA SER A 225 -20.70 -9.79 -33.93
C SER A 225 -21.80 -10.65 -33.30
N LEU A 226 -21.96 -10.55 -31.99
CA LEU A 226 -22.98 -11.27 -31.23
C LEU A 226 -23.85 -10.26 -30.48
N GLY A 227 -25.17 -10.41 -30.57
CA GLY A 227 -26.08 -9.53 -29.84
C GLY A 227 -27.49 -9.57 -30.39
N GLY A 228 -28.22 -8.46 -30.22
CA GLY A 228 -29.59 -8.30 -30.70
C GLY A 228 -30.45 -7.57 -29.67
N VAL A 229 -31.77 -7.74 -29.77
CA VAL A 229 -32.74 -7.04 -28.92
C VAL A 229 -33.70 -8.03 -28.29
N ARG A 230 -33.84 -7.96 -26.96
CA ARG A 230 -34.85 -8.67 -26.20
C ARG A 230 -36.15 -7.88 -26.21
N GLY A 231 -37.16 -8.41 -26.90
CA GLY A 231 -38.48 -7.77 -27.04
C GLY A 231 -38.48 -6.70 -28.13
N ASP A 232 -39.27 -5.66 -27.93
CA ASP A 232 -39.44 -4.60 -28.92
C ASP A 232 -38.22 -3.67 -28.98
N GLY A 233 -37.72 -3.41 -30.18
CA GLY A 233 -36.64 -2.44 -30.40
C GLY A 233 -35.94 -2.64 -31.75
N THR A 234 -34.92 -1.82 -31.99
CA THR A 234 -34.24 -1.75 -33.29
C THR A 234 -32.73 -1.80 -33.11
N LEU A 235 -32.07 -2.64 -33.90
CA LEU A 235 -30.61 -2.73 -33.99
C LEU A 235 -30.16 -2.11 -35.32
N VAL A 236 -29.38 -1.04 -35.25
CA VAL A 236 -28.88 -0.32 -36.42
C VAL A 236 -27.59 -0.95 -36.92
N LEU A 237 -27.52 -1.18 -38.22
CA LEU A 237 -26.39 -1.76 -38.92
C LEU A 237 -25.72 -0.73 -39.81
N GLN A 238 -24.40 -0.83 -39.94
CA GLN A 238 -23.65 -0.16 -40.99
C GLN A 238 -22.89 -1.20 -41.80
N GLN A 239 -22.90 -1.00 -43.12
CA GLN A 239 -22.10 -1.77 -44.05
C GLN A 239 -20.90 -0.93 -44.49
N VAL A 240 -19.69 -1.45 -44.32
CA VAL A 240 -18.44 -0.87 -44.83
C VAL A 240 -17.79 -1.90 -45.75
N GLY A 241 -17.87 -1.68 -47.07
CA GLY A 241 -17.52 -2.70 -48.06
C GLY A 241 -18.41 -3.95 -47.90
N ASN A 242 -17.80 -5.12 -47.68
CA ASN A 242 -18.51 -6.37 -47.41
C ASN A 242 -18.71 -6.67 -45.92
N GLN A 243 -18.25 -5.82 -45.00
CA GLN A 243 -18.35 -6.06 -43.56
C GLN A 243 -19.58 -5.35 -42.97
N PHE A 244 -20.31 -6.05 -42.10
CA PHE A 244 -21.44 -5.50 -41.35
C PHE A 244 -21.06 -5.32 -39.88
N GLN A 245 -21.49 -4.22 -39.28
CA GLN A 245 -21.26 -3.92 -37.88
C GLN A 245 -22.49 -3.31 -37.22
N ILE A 246 -22.64 -3.56 -35.91
CA ILE A 246 -23.69 -2.98 -35.08
C ILE A 246 -23.25 -1.57 -34.67
N ILE A 247 -24.10 -0.56 -34.92
CA ILE A 247 -23.80 0.84 -34.59
C ILE A 247 -24.54 1.30 -33.34
N SER A 248 -25.81 0.93 -33.21
CA SER A 248 -26.61 1.29 -32.05
C SER A 248 -27.76 0.31 -31.87
N THR A 249 -28.28 0.25 -30.64
CA THR A 249 -29.44 -0.57 -30.31
C THR A 249 -30.42 0.29 -29.50
N THR A 250 -31.69 0.23 -29.89
CA THR A 250 -32.83 0.80 -29.16
C THR A 250 -33.65 -0.35 -28.57
N GLY A 251 -34.23 -0.14 -27.39
CA GLY A 251 -34.83 -1.23 -26.60
C GLY A 251 -33.83 -1.91 -25.68
N THR A 252 -34.21 -3.07 -25.12
CA THR A 252 -33.33 -3.84 -24.22
C THR A 252 -32.44 -4.76 -25.06
N PRO A 253 -31.10 -4.67 -24.99
CA PRO A 253 -30.24 -5.61 -25.71
C PRO A 253 -30.51 -7.08 -25.32
N ALA A 254 -30.16 -8.02 -26.19
CA ALA A 254 -30.29 -9.44 -25.94
C ALA A 254 -29.26 -9.96 -24.92
N ASP A 255 -29.55 -11.06 -24.23
CA ASP A 255 -28.54 -11.75 -23.43
C ASP A 255 -27.63 -12.59 -24.36
N VAL A 256 -26.32 -12.58 -24.09
CA VAL A 256 -25.30 -13.33 -24.85
C VAL A 256 -24.53 -14.24 -23.90
N THR A 257 -24.52 -15.55 -24.20
CA THR A 257 -23.87 -16.56 -23.36
C THR A 257 -22.93 -17.45 -24.17
N LEU A 258 -21.68 -17.57 -23.73
CA LEU A 258 -20.69 -18.52 -24.24
C LEU A 258 -20.43 -19.52 -23.11
N GLN A 259 -20.58 -20.81 -23.39
CA GLN A 259 -20.40 -21.81 -22.36
C GLN A 259 -19.90 -23.16 -22.86
N ASN A 260 -19.51 -24.02 -21.91
CA ASN A 260 -19.17 -25.42 -22.16
C ASN A 260 -18.06 -25.61 -23.21
N GLY A 261 -17.02 -24.78 -23.16
CA GLY A 261 -15.92 -24.84 -24.13
C GLY A 261 -16.17 -24.07 -25.44
N ALA A 262 -17.20 -23.20 -25.47
CA ALA A 262 -17.47 -22.35 -26.63
C ALA A 262 -16.28 -21.46 -27.01
N GLN A 263 -16.01 -21.32 -28.31
CA GLN A 263 -14.89 -20.51 -28.81
C GLN A 263 -15.34 -19.48 -29.85
N VAL A 264 -14.75 -18.29 -29.80
CA VAL A 264 -14.84 -17.28 -30.87
C VAL A 264 -13.42 -16.92 -31.29
N ASN A 265 -13.03 -17.29 -32.51
CA ASN A 265 -11.67 -17.09 -33.01
C ASN A 265 -11.65 -16.24 -34.28
N VAL A 266 -11.00 -15.07 -34.18
CA VAL A 266 -10.78 -14.14 -35.30
C VAL A 266 -9.31 -13.92 -35.60
N ARG A 267 -8.41 -14.56 -34.84
CA ARG A 267 -6.95 -14.38 -34.94
C ARG A 267 -6.44 -14.72 -36.35
N SER A 268 -5.58 -13.87 -36.89
CA SER A 268 -5.04 -14.01 -38.24
C SER A 268 -3.73 -13.23 -38.42
N ASP A 269 -3.26 -13.08 -39.64
CA ASP A 269 -2.12 -12.23 -40.00
C ASP A 269 -2.46 -10.72 -40.01
N ASN A 270 -3.74 -10.37 -40.09
CA ASN A 270 -4.28 -9.00 -40.11
C ASN A 270 -5.80 -9.01 -39.82
N GLY A 271 -6.34 -7.92 -39.28
CA GLY A 271 -7.77 -7.75 -38.99
C GLY A 271 -8.29 -8.63 -37.86
N GLY A 272 -9.59 -8.94 -37.88
CA GLY A 272 -10.22 -9.84 -36.91
C GLY A 272 -10.78 -9.13 -35.67
N ALA A 273 -11.96 -8.52 -35.78
CA ALA A 273 -12.60 -7.86 -34.64
C ALA A 273 -13.75 -8.69 -34.04
N VAL A 274 -13.95 -8.58 -32.73
CA VAL A 274 -15.09 -9.19 -32.01
C VAL A 274 -15.92 -8.08 -31.39
N ASN A 275 -17.22 -8.02 -31.71
CA ASN A 275 -18.15 -7.03 -31.15
C ASN A 275 -19.33 -7.73 -30.49
N ILE A 276 -19.49 -7.56 -29.19
CA ILE A 276 -20.57 -8.15 -28.41
C ILE A 276 -21.40 -7.04 -27.79
N GLN A 277 -22.69 -7.00 -28.14
CA GLN A 277 -23.65 -6.09 -27.53
C GLN A 277 -24.73 -6.89 -26.81
N ALA A 278 -24.80 -6.75 -25.49
CA ALA A 278 -25.65 -7.59 -24.67
C ALA A 278 -26.38 -6.81 -23.57
N ASN A 279 -27.39 -7.43 -22.96
CA ASN A 279 -27.95 -7.00 -21.70
C ASN A 279 -27.14 -7.61 -20.56
N ASN A 280 -27.09 -8.94 -20.48
CA ASN A 280 -26.05 -9.66 -19.73
C ASN A 280 -25.15 -10.40 -20.70
N PHE A 281 -23.83 -10.31 -20.47
CA PHE A 281 -22.84 -11.13 -21.14
C PHE A 281 -22.25 -12.13 -20.14
N THR A 282 -22.21 -13.41 -20.52
CA THR A 282 -21.66 -14.48 -19.68
C THR A 282 -20.73 -15.37 -20.49
N MET A 283 -19.51 -15.57 -20.01
CA MET A 283 -18.60 -16.63 -20.44
C MET A 283 -18.38 -17.57 -19.27
N GLN A 284 -18.69 -18.85 -19.41
CA GLN A 284 -18.56 -19.82 -18.32
C GLN A 284 -18.15 -21.21 -18.80
N GLY A 285 -17.25 -21.86 -18.07
CA GLY A 285 -16.86 -23.24 -18.33
C GLY A 285 -15.46 -23.33 -18.90
N SER A 286 -14.69 -24.28 -18.38
CA SER A 286 -13.32 -24.52 -18.81
C SER A 286 -13.22 -24.68 -20.34
N GLY A 287 -12.31 -23.91 -20.95
CA GLY A 287 -12.07 -23.91 -22.40
C GLY A 287 -12.97 -22.94 -23.18
N THR A 288 -13.78 -22.12 -22.52
CA THR A 288 -14.53 -21.04 -23.18
C THR A 288 -13.62 -19.83 -23.46
N GLU A 289 -13.46 -19.48 -24.74
CA GLU A 289 -12.41 -18.55 -25.19
C GLU A 289 -12.90 -17.55 -26.24
N ILE A 290 -12.41 -16.30 -26.15
CA ILE A 290 -12.39 -15.34 -27.25
C ILE A 290 -10.95 -15.12 -27.66
N LEU A 291 -10.63 -15.32 -28.94
CA LEU A 291 -9.28 -15.35 -29.48
C LEU A 291 -9.12 -14.33 -30.62
N ALA A 292 -8.28 -13.31 -30.39
CA ALA A 292 -7.90 -12.30 -31.39
C ALA A 292 -6.37 -12.08 -31.41
N GLY A 293 -5.92 -11.15 -32.25
CA GLY A 293 -4.51 -10.76 -32.37
C GLY A 293 -3.82 -11.33 -33.61
N ILE A 294 -2.49 -11.47 -33.54
CA ILE A 294 -1.65 -11.89 -34.67
C ILE A 294 -1.24 -13.36 -34.52
N ALA A 295 -1.50 -14.16 -35.54
CA ALA A 295 -1.19 -15.59 -35.57
C ALA A 295 0.33 -15.86 -35.63
N ALA A 296 0.72 -17.08 -35.26
CA ALA A 296 2.13 -17.47 -35.22
C ALA A 296 2.77 -17.43 -36.61
N ASN A 297 4.02 -16.97 -36.68
CA ASN A 297 4.81 -16.87 -37.92
C ASN A 297 4.08 -16.13 -39.06
N SER A 298 3.30 -15.10 -38.73
CA SER A 298 2.44 -14.38 -39.68
C SER A 298 2.48 -12.87 -39.47
N GLY A 299 1.88 -12.12 -40.39
CA GLY A 299 1.80 -10.67 -40.34
C GLY A 299 3.07 -9.95 -40.78
N THR A 300 2.99 -8.64 -40.86
CA THR A 300 4.09 -7.71 -41.20
C THR A 300 4.12 -6.56 -40.20
N SER A 301 5.10 -5.66 -40.31
CA SER A 301 5.13 -4.45 -39.47
C SER A 301 3.90 -3.54 -39.63
N GLU A 302 3.14 -3.70 -40.72
CA GLU A 302 1.91 -2.95 -41.01
C GLU A 302 0.64 -3.72 -40.61
N SER A 303 0.75 -4.98 -40.18
CA SER A 303 -0.39 -5.77 -39.75
C SER A 303 -1.05 -5.16 -38.51
N LEU A 304 -2.38 -5.10 -38.52
CA LEU A 304 -3.23 -4.57 -37.45
C LEU A 304 -4.29 -5.62 -37.07
N GLY A 305 -4.16 -6.22 -35.89
CA GLY A 305 -5.21 -7.04 -35.30
C GLY A 305 -6.45 -6.22 -34.95
N GLY A 306 -7.62 -6.83 -35.03
CA GLY A 306 -8.88 -6.17 -34.68
C GLY A 306 -9.08 -5.97 -33.18
N ASN A 307 -10.09 -5.16 -32.84
CA ASN A 307 -10.47 -4.87 -31.46
C ASN A 307 -11.42 -5.95 -30.91
N ILE A 308 -11.38 -6.17 -29.60
CA ILE A 308 -12.42 -6.90 -28.87
C ILE A 308 -13.26 -5.88 -28.11
N ARG A 309 -14.54 -5.75 -28.45
CA ARG A 309 -15.50 -4.87 -27.75
C ARG A 309 -16.62 -5.68 -27.14
N ILE A 310 -16.80 -5.58 -25.83
CA ILE A 310 -17.89 -6.21 -25.08
C ILE A 310 -18.64 -5.10 -24.35
N ALA A 311 -19.89 -4.87 -24.74
CA ALA A 311 -20.76 -3.87 -24.14
C ALA A 311 -22.03 -4.54 -23.60
N ALA A 312 -22.15 -4.63 -22.29
CA ALA A 312 -23.32 -5.16 -21.60
C ALA A 312 -24.08 -4.06 -20.86
N SER A 313 -25.37 -3.89 -21.11
CA SER A 313 -26.16 -2.85 -20.42
C SER A 313 -26.43 -3.15 -18.93
N LYS A 314 -26.17 -4.39 -18.46
CA LYS A 314 -26.21 -4.79 -17.04
C LYS A 314 -24.88 -5.37 -16.58
N SER A 315 -24.55 -6.61 -16.92
CA SER A 315 -23.37 -7.27 -16.34
C SER A 315 -22.52 -8.01 -17.36
N VAL A 316 -21.21 -8.03 -17.11
CA VAL A 316 -20.22 -8.89 -17.77
C VAL A 316 -19.72 -9.88 -16.73
N LEU A 317 -19.92 -11.18 -16.96
CA LEU A 317 -19.44 -12.26 -16.09
C LEU A 317 -18.48 -13.17 -16.86
N LEU A 318 -17.25 -13.30 -16.37
CA LEU A 318 -16.31 -14.34 -16.77
C LEU A 318 -16.14 -15.33 -15.61
N ASP A 319 -16.40 -16.60 -15.87
CA ASP A 319 -16.41 -17.65 -14.85
C ASP A 319 -15.79 -18.96 -15.34
N ASP A 320 -15.28 -19.74 -14.40
CA ASP A 320 -14.71 -21.09 -14.58
C ASP A 320 -13.70 -21.17 -15.74
N ASN A 321 -12.53 -20.55 -15.55
CA ASN A 321 -11.43 -20.51 -16.51
C ASN A 321 -11.80 -19.94 -17.90
N ALA A 322 -12.74 -18.99 -17.97
CA ALA A 322 -13.02 -18.26 -19.20
C ALA A 322 -11.85 -17.31 -19.57
N ILE A 323 -11.49 -17.28 -20.86
CA ILE A 323 -10.31 -16.53 -21.35
C ILE A 323 -10.71 -15.57 -22.47
N ILE A 324 -10.25 -14.32 -22.37
CA ILE A 324 -10.22 -13.38 -23.50
C ILE A 324 -8.76 -13.14 -23.85
N ASP A 325 -8.33 -13.55 -25.04
CA ASP A 325 -6.94 -13.42 -25.51
C ASP A 325 -6.85 -12.50 -26.72
N ASN A 326 -5.97 -11.51 -26.65
CA ASN A 326 -5.59 -10.65 -27.77
C ASN A 326 -4.07 -10.50 -27.82
N SER A 327 -3.42 -11.48 -28.44
CA SER A 327 -1.97 -11.71 -28.33
C SER A 327 -1.28 -11.76 -29.70
N ILE A 328 0.02 -11.47 -29.72
CA ILE A 328 0.91 -11.71 -30.86
C ILE A 328 1.66 -13.00 -30.56
N LEU A 329 1.32 -14.07 -31.29
CA LEU A 329 1.92 -15.38 -31.08
C LEU A 329 3.36 -15.45 -31.60
N SER A 330 4.06 -16.54 -31.26
CA SER A 330 5.48 -16.75 -31.61
C SER A 330 5.75 -16.51 -33.10
N GLY A 331 6.74 -15.68 -33.40
CA GLY A 331 7.11 -15.32 -34.78
C GLY A 331 6.11 -14.42 -35.52
N GLY A 332 5.00 -14.03 -34.89
CA GLY A 332 4.07 -13.04 -35.44
C GLY A 332 4.68 -11.64 -35.49
N THR A 333 4.31 -10.83 -36.47
CA THR A 333 4.75 -9.42 -36.59
C THR A 333 3.53 -8.53 -36.84
N GLY A 334 3.38 -7.44 -36.09
CA GLY A 334 2.30 -6.47 -36.25
C GLY A 334 1.85 -5.83 -34.94
N ASN A 335 0.75 -5.10 -34.97
CA ASN A 335 0.13 -4.52 -33.77
C ASN A 335 -1.25 -5.13 -33.51
N THR A 336 -1.64 -5.35 -32.26
CA THR A 336 -3.02 -5.78 -31.93
C THR A 336 -3.93 -4.59 -31.67
N GLY A 337 -5.24 -4.81 -31.81
CA GLY A 337 -6.25 -3.83 -31.40
C GLY A 337 -6.46 -3.81 -29.88
N ASP A 338 -7.39 -2.96 -29.45
CA ASP A 338 -7.75 -2.78 -28.03
C ASP A 338 -8.76 -3.81 -27.55
N ILE A 339 -8.77 -4.06 -26.24
CA ILE A 339 -9.84 -4.75 -25.53
C ILE A 339 -10.64 -3.71 -24.75
N HIS A 340 -11.93 -3.58 -25.05
CA HIS A 340 -12.86 -2.70 -24.34
C HIS A 340 -14.03 -3.49 -23.76
N ILE A 341 -14.19 -3.44 -22.43
CA ILE A 341 -15.28 -4.10 -21.73
C ILE A 341 -16.06 -3.06 -20.91
N SER A 342 -17.37 -3.02 -21.12
CA SER A 342 -18.26 -2.10 -20.40
C SER A 342 -19.53 -2.78 -19.88
N GLY A 343 -19.97 -2.34 -18.70
CA GLY A 343 -21.29 -2.67 -18.14
C GLY A 343 -21.51 -2.16 -16.73
N LYS A 344 -22.71 -2.31 -16.16
CA LYS A 344 -22.98 -1.84 -14.79
C LYS A 344 -22.23 -2.61 -13.71
N GLN A 345 -21.88 -3.85 -13.98
CA GLN A 345 -21.08 -4.71 -13.11
C GLN A 345 -20.15 -5.57 -13.99
N ILE A 346 -18.88 -5.72 -13.60
CA ILE A 346 -17.92 -6.59 -14.29
C ILE A 346 -17.31 -7.54 -13.27
N ILE A 347 -17.48 -8.84 -13.47
CA ILE A 347 -17.13 -9.88 -12.50
C ILE A 347 -16.27 -10.94 -13.17
N PHE A 348 -15.03 -11.12 -12.70
CA PHE A 348 -14.18 -12.25 -13.09
C PHE A 348 -14.03 -13.19 -11.91
N ARG A 349 -14.41 -14.45 -12.07
CA ARG A 349 -14.28 -15.45 -11.00
C ARG A 349 -13.72 -16.79 -11.48
N ASN A 350 -13.29 -17.61 -10.53
CA ASN A 350 -12.83 -18.99 -10.75
C ASN A 350 -11.77 -19.11 -11.85
N SER A 351 -10.65 -18.37 -11.69
CA SER A 351 -9.49 -18.37 -12.59
C SER A 351 -9.72 -17.81 -14.01
N SER A 352 -10.84 -17.12 -14.23
CA SER A 352 -11.11 -16.40 -15.49
C SER A 352 -10.28 -15.13 -15.64
N HIS A 353 -9.74 -14.88 -16.83
CA HIS A 353 -8.78 -13.79 -17.05
C HIS A 353 -8.74 -13.24 -18.48
N ILE A 354 -8.20 -12.02 -18.61
CA ILE A 354 -7.81 -11.42 -19.88
C ILE A 354 -6.31 -11.66 -20.08
N ASN A 355 -5.91 -12.07 -21.28
CA ASN A 355 -4.52 -12.25 -21.67
C ASN A 355 -4.14 -11.33 -22.84
N THR A 356 -3.06 -10.57 -22.69
CA THR A 356 -2.39 -9.88 -23.79
C THR A 356 -0.90 -10.21 -23.74
N GLU A 357 -0.45 -11.06 -24.66
CA GLU A 357 0.92 -11.58 -24.69
C GLU A 357 1.63 -11.29 -26.02
N LEU A 358 2.87 -10.81 -25.93
CA LEU A 358 3.76 -10.52 -27.06
C LEU A 358 4.88 -11.57 -27.10
N LEU A 359 4.77 -12.54 -28.00
CA LEU A 359 5.77 -13.58 -28.27
C LEU A 359 6.49 -13.38 -29.62
N GLY A 360 6.02 -12.45 -30.44
CA GLY A 360 6.61 -12.04 -31.71
C GLY A 360 7.18 -10.62 -31.65
N SER A 361 6.97 -9.82 -32.69
CA SER A 361 7.40 -8.42 -32.72
C SER A 361 6.26 -7.43 -33.02
N GLY A 362 6.28 -6.28 -32.34
CA GLY A 362 5.31 -5.18 -32.52
C GLY A 362 4.62 -4.75 -31.23
N SER A 363 3.39 -4.23 -31.29
CA SER A 363 2.73 -3.61 -30.12
C SER A 363 1.39 -4.22 -29.77
N LEU A 364 1.13 -4.42 -28.47
CA LEU A 364 -0.17 -4.81 -27.96
C LEU A 364 -1.02 -3.57 -27.65
N GLY A 365 -2.31 -3.62 -28.01
CA GLY A 365 -3.26 -2.55 -27.75
C GLY A 365 -3.63 -2.36 -26.27
N ASN A 366 -4.54 -1.42 -26.03
CA ASN A 366 -5.00 -1.01 -24.70
C ASN A 366 -6.00 -2.00 -24.11
N ILE A 367 -6.11 -2.01 -22.78
CA ILE A 367 -7.20 -2.68 -22.07
C ILE A 367 -8.00 -1.63 -21.30
N ASP A 368 -9.28 -1.48 -21.64
CA ASP A 368 -10.19 -0.55 -20.99
C ASP A 368 -11.36 -1.31 -20.35
N LEU A 369 -11.43 -1.30 -19.02
CA LEU A 369 -12.57 -1.81 -18.25
C LEU A 369 -13.35 -0.63 -17.68
N ARG A 370 -14.61 -0.45 -18.09
CA ARG A 370 -15.45 0.67 -17.64
C ARG A 370 -16.76 0.18 -17.06
N SER A 371 -16.96 0.43 -15.78
CA SER A 371 -18.21 0.17 -15.09
C SER A 371 -18.82 1.43 -14.51
N ILE A 372 -20.15 1.51 -14.54
CA ILE A 372 -20.88 2.53 -13.77
C ILE A 372 -21.23 2.04 -12.35
N GLY A 373 -21.03 0.76 -12.07
CA GLY A 373 -21.11 0.15 -10.74
C GLY A 373 -19.76 -0.46 -10.40
N ASP A 374 -19.75 -1.69 -9.86
CA ASP A 374 -18.54 -2.29 -9.30
C ASP A 374 -17.85 -3.23 -10.29
N ILE A 375 -16.53 -3.37 -10.10
CA ILE A 375 -15.71 -4.38 -10.74
C ILE A 375 -15.20 -5.30 -9.64
N SER A 376 -15.21 -6.62 -9.85
CA SER A 376 -14.66 -7.57 -8.89
C SER A 376 -13.91 -8.71 -9.57
N PHE A 377 -12.68 -8.97 -9.12
CA PHE A 377 -11.92 -10.17 -9.48
C PHE A 377 -11.84 -11.09 -8.26
N GLN A 378 -12.16 -12.36 -8.43
CA GLN A 378 -12.18 -13.32 -7.34
C GLN A 378 -11.63 -14.66 -7.83
N ALA A 379 -10.43 -15.05 -7.40
CA ALA A 379 -10.01 -16.42 -7.73
C ALA A 379 -10.89 -17.44 -6.97
N GLY A 380 -10.98 -18.66 -7.51
CA GLY A 380 -11.67 -19.78 -6.86
C GLY A 380 -10.97 -20.19 -5.55
N ASP A 381 -11.51 -21.21 -4.87
CA ASP A 381 -10.93 -21.76 -3.65
C ASP A 381 -9.57 -22.46 -3.92
N GLY A 382 -8.50 -21.70 -3.72
CA GLY A 382 -7.12 -22.11 -3.97
C GLY A 382 -6.68 -23.36 -3.19
N THR A 383 -6.56 -24.49 -3.90
CA THR A 383 -5.62 -25.58 -3.55
C THR A 383 -4.48 -25.74 -4.56
N GLN A 384 -4.49 -25.00 -5.68
CA GLN A 384 -3.39 -25.03 -6.64
C GLN A 384 -2.28 -24.09 -6.18
N ARG A 385 -1.40 -24.66 -5.34
CA ARG A 385 -0.06 -24.17 -5.03
C ARG A 385 0.56 -23.41 -6.20
N LEU A 386 1.08 -22.21 -5.92
CA LEU A 386 2.02 -21.44 -6.72
C LEU A 386 3.21 -22.32 -7.13
N ILE A 387 3.06 -23.05 -8.22
CA ILE A 387 4.16 -23.60 -8.97
C ILE A 387 4.10 -22.87 -10.30
N PRO A 388 5.15 -22.15 -10.70
CA PRO A 388 5.36 -21.82 -12.09
C PRO A 388 5.41 -23.16 -12.84
N ARG A 389 4.27 -23.65 -13.34
CA ARG A 389 4.29 -24.70 -14.35
C ARG A 389 4.99 -24.03 -15.52
N GLY A 390 6.10 -24.61 -16.00
CA GLY A 390 7.06 -24.04 -16.96
C GLY A 390 6.51 -23.70 -18.35
N ASN A 391 5.21 -23.40 -18.46
CA ASN A 391 4.46 -23.17 -19.68
C ASN A 391 3.70 -21.82 -19.64
N GLY A 392 3.93 -20.95 -18.64
CA GLY A 392 3.40 -19.58 -18.63
C GLY A 392 1.89 -19.41 -18.40
N ARG A 393 1.16 -20.45 -18.00
CA ARG A 393 -0.29 -20.33 -17.73
C ARG A 393 -0.58 -19.52 -16.47
N PHE A 394 -1.33 -18.43 -16.64
CA PHE A 394 -1.93 -17.65 -15.57
C PHE A 394 -3.03 -18.48 -14.89
N SER A 395 -2.92 -18.72 -13.57
CA SER A 395 -3.87 -19.54 -12.82
C SER A 395 -4.81 -18.71 -11.93
N ARG A 396 -4.70 -17.38 -11.98
CA ARG A 396 -5.46 -16.45 -11.13
C ARG A 396 -6.55 -15.76 -11.94
N SER A 397 -7.62 -15.34 -11.29
CA SER A 397 -8.58 -14.45 -11.93
C SER A 397 -7.97 -13.05 -12.10
N GLY A 398 -8.23 -12.39 -13.23
CA GLY A 398 -7.83 -10.99 -13.45
C GLY A 398 -7.23 -10.72 -14.82
N ILE A 399 -6.07 -10.07 -14.88
CA ILE A 399 -5.46 -9.58 -16.13
C ILE A 399 -3.98 -9.95 -16.18
N LEU A 400 -3.55 -10.55 -17.28
CA LEU A 400 -2.14 -10.78 -17.62
C LEU A 400 -1.75 -9.94 -18.84
N ARG A 401 -0.71 -9.12 -18.68
CA ARG A 401 -0.06 -8.31 -19.73
C ARG A 401 1.41 -8.73 -19.80
N ARG A 402 1.87 -9.30 -20.92
CA ARG A 402 3.20 -9.92 -20.95
C ARG A 402 3.98 -9.70 -22.24
N ILE A 403 5.23 -9.28 -22.12
CA ILE A 403 6.25 -9.45 -23.16
C ILE A 403 6.98 -10.75 -22.85
N GLY A 404 6.66 -11.82 -23.56
CA GLY A 404 7.22 -13.15 -23.30
C GLY A 404 8.67 -13.28 -23.79
N VAL A 405 9.28 -14.42 -23.51
CA VAL A 405 10.66 -14.70 -23.95
C VAL A 405 10.71 -14.68 -25.47
N GLY A 406 11.64 -13.89 -26.04
CA GLY A 406 11.74 -13.69 -27.49
C GLY A 406 10.82 -12.62 -28.07
N GLY A 407 9.85 -12.12 -27.29
CA GLY A 407 9.00 -11.00 -27.69
C GLY A 407 9.75 -9.68 -27.73
N ILE A 408 9.49 -8.85 -28.75
CA ILE A 408 10.10 -7.53 -28.93
C ILE A 408 9.04 -6.48 -29.24
N GLY A 409 8.85 -5.50 -28.35
CA GLY A 409 7.99 -4.33 -28.59
C GLY A 409 7.17 -3.90 -27.38
N ASN A 410 6.02 -3.26 -27.55
CA ASN A 410 5.38 -2.49 -26.48
C ASN A 410 3.99 -3.03 -26.08
N ILE A 411 3.54 -2.70 -24.86
CA ILE A 411 2.17 -2.96 -24.40
C ILE A 411 1.50 -1.65 -24.02
N GLY A 412 0.36 -1.33 -24.63
CA GLY A 412 -0.44 -0.15 -24.31
C GLY A 412 -1.06 -0.17 -22.89
N PRO A 413 -1.62 0.95 -22.41
CA PRO A 413 -2.12 1.11 -21.04
C PRO A 413 -3.26 0.16 -20.66
N LEU A 414 -3.40 -0.02 -19.33
CA LEU A 414 -4.58 -0.61 -18.71
C LEU A 414 -5.35 0.49 -17.96
N THR A 415 -6.61 0.72 -18.31
CA THR A 415 -7.50 1.65 -17.62
C THR A 415 -8.66 0.90 -16.98
N ILE A 416 -8.89 1.15 -15.68
CA ILE A 416 -10.03 0.62 -14.93
C ILE A 416 -10.80 1.80 -14.36
N ILE A 417 -12.05 1.97 -14.76
CA ILE A 417 -12.96 3.01 -14.25
C ILE A 417 -14.18 2.33 -13.65
N SER A 418 -14.46 2.56 -12.37
CA SER A 418 -15.66 2.01 -11.72
C SER A 418 -16.09 2.80 -10.48
N ASN A 419 -17.19 2.37 -9.85
CA ASN A 419 -17.56 2.82 -8.52
C ASN A 419 -16.60 2.21 -7.48
N ASN A 420 -16.68 0.90 -7.23
CA ASN A 420 -15.69 0.17 -6.43
C ASN A 420 -14.92 -0.83 -7.29
N PHE A 421 -13.73 -1.21 -6.82
CA PHE A 421 -12.96 -2.31 -7.40
C PHE A 421 -12.42 -3.24 -6.31
N ASP A 422 -12.85 -4.49 -6.34
CA ASP A 422 -12.44 -5.53 -5.40
C ASP A 422 -11.55 -6.57 -6.08
N ILE A 423 -10.34 -6.80 -5.55
CA ILE A 423 -9.48 -7.91 -5.96
C ILE A 423 -9.40 -8.87 -4.78
N LEU A 424 -10.03 -10.03 -4.89
CA LEU A 424 -10.31 -10.96 -3.80
C LEU A 424 -9.66 -12.32 -4.04
N LYS A 425 -9.42 -13.09 -2.97
CA LYS A 425 -9.03 -14.50 -3.02
C LYS A 425 -7.87 -14.78 -3.99
N ASP A 426 -6.72 -14.13 -3.83
CA ASP A 426 -5.53 -14.33 -4.69
C ASP A 426 -5.70 -13.91 -6.17
N ALA A 427 -6.77 -13.17 -6.51
CA ALA A 427 -6.91 -12.57 -7.84
C ALA A 427 -5.80 -11.54 -8.12
N ALA A 428 -5.51 -11.28 -9.39
CA ALA A 428 -4.34 -10.50 -9.76
C ALA A 428 -4.43 -9.69 -11.06
N ILE A 429 -3.80 -8.52 -11.05
CA ILE A 429 -3.35 -7.80 -12.24
C ILE A 429 -1.83 -7.99 -12.33
N VAL A 430 -1.34 -8.56 -13.43
CA VAL A 430 0.08 -8.86 -13.62
C VAL A 430 0.58 -8.28 -14.93
N THR A 431 1.64 -7.50 -14.84
CA THR A 431 2.44 -7.03 -15.97
C THR A 431 3.82 -7.67 -15.90
N GLN A 432 4.28 -8.31 -16.99
CA GLN A 432 5.56 -9.00 -17.01
C GLN A 432 6.38 -8.71 -18.28
N ILE A 433 7.65 -8.35 -18.11
CA ILE A 433 8.63 -8.23 -19.19
C ILE A 433 9.68 -9.32 -19.04
N ALA A 434 9.64 -10.33 -19.92
CA ALA A 434 10.64 -11.39 -20.04
C ALA A 434 11.43 -11.31 -21.36
N GLY A 435 10.87 -10.64 -22.38
CA GLY A 435 11.55 -10.29 -23.63
C GLY A 435 12.13 -8.87 -23.59
N GLN A 436 12.03 -8.14 -24.70
CA GLN A 436 12.55 -6.77 -24.83
C GLN A 436 11.43 -5.78 -25.15
N GLY A 437 11.34 -4.68 -24.39
CA GLY A 437 10.41 -3.59 -24.69
C GLY A 437 9.75 -2.97 -23.46
N ASN A 438 8.73 -2.15 -23.66
CA ASN A 438 8.13 -1.34 -22.61
C ASN A 438 6.64 -1.61 -22.43
N THR A 439 6.12 -1.32 -21.25
CA THR A 439 4.68 -1.33 -20.99
C THR A 439 4.24 0.03 -20.50
N ASP A 440 3.09 0.51 -20.94
CA ASP A 440 2.48 1.72 -20.42
C ASP A 440 1.77 1.48 -19.07
N ASP A 441 1.33 2.58 -18.48
CA ASP A 441 0.80 2.68 -17.12
C ASP A 441 -0.46 1.81 -16.87
N ILE A 442 -0.67 1.50 -15.60
CA ILE A 442 -1.94 0.98 -15.07
C ILE A 442 -2.64 2.14 -14.36
N ASN A 443 -3.82 2.52 -14.83
CA ASN A 443 -4.62 3.60 -14.28
C ASN A 443 -5.92 3.03 -13.70
N ILE A 444 -6.11 3.19 -12.39
CA ILE A 444 -7.32 2.79 -11.67
C ILE A 444 -8.00 4.07 -11.16
N ASP A 445 -9.19 4.37 -11.66
CA ASP A 445 -9.95 5.58 -11.32
C ASP A 445 -11.33 5.21 -10.77
N LEU A 446 -11.54 5.42 -9.48
CA LEU A 446 -12.68 4.93 -8.72
C LEU A 446 -13.43 6.08 -8.04
N GLN A 447 -14.77 6.02 -8.10
CA GLN A 447 -15.60 6.93 -7.31
C GLN A 447 -15.69 6.53 -5.83
N GLY A 448 -15.50 5.25 -5.52
CA GLY A 448 -15.57 4.63 -4.21
C GLY A 448 -14.23 3.99 -3.81
N ALA A 449 -14.25 2.72 -3.40
CA ALA A 449 -13.12 2.05 -2.76
C ALA A 449 -12.36 1.07 -3.67
N LEU A 450 -11.05 0.95 -3.42
CA LEU A 450 -10.21 -0.16 -3.87
C LEU A 450 -9.89 -1.10 -2.70
N ASN A 451 -10.28 -2.38 -2.80
CA ASN A 451 -10.00 -3.38 -1.77
C ASN A 451 -9.17 -4.55 -2.29
N LEU A 452 -8.06 -4.85 -1.60
CA LEU A 452 -7.18 -6.00 -1.88
C LEU A 452 -6.98 -6.84 -0.61
N PRO A 453 -7.93 -7.72 -0.24
CA PRO A 453 -7.74 -8.73 0.80
C PRO A 453 -7.18 -10.05 0.27
N GLU A 454 -6.88 -10.97 1.17
CA GLU A 454 -6.66 -12.40 0.89
C GLU A 454 -5.63 -12.73 -0.21
N LEU A 455 -4.37 -12.26 -0.06
CA LEU A 455 -3.25 -12.53 -0.99
C LEU A 455 -3.38 -11.92 -2.40
N SER A 456 -4.37 -11.07 -2.63
CA SER A 456 -4.56 -10.38 -3.91
C SER A 456 -3.37 -9.53 -4.32
N SER A 457 -3.19 -9.33 -5.64
CA SER A 457 -1.98 -8.66 -6.13
C SER A 457 -2.17 -7.73 -7.33
N ILE A 458 -1.52 -6.57 -7.29
CA ILE A 458 -1.18 -5.77 -8.48
C ILE A 458 0.34 -5.81 -8.62
N ALA A 459 0.86 -6.44 -9.67
CA ALA A 459 2.28 -6.72 -9.79
C ALA A 459 2.83 -6.42 -11.18
N SER A 460 3.85 -5.56 -11.25
CA SER A 460 4.69 -5.33 -12.43
C SER A 460 6.05 -5.98 -12.21
N THR A 461 6.57 -6.72 -13.20
CA THR A 461 7.86 -7.41 -13.06
C THR A 461 8.68 -7.45 -14.35
N ILE A 462 9.92 -6.96 -14.30
CA ILE A 462 10.95 -7.25 -15.29
C ILE A 462 11.68 -8.50 -14.83
N SER A 463 11.53 -9.60 -15.56
CA SER A 463 12.10 -10.91 -15.20
C SER A 463 13.59 -10.96 -15.53
N GLN A 464 14.29 -11.94 -14.95
CA GLN A 464 15.70 -12.18 -15.31
C GLN A 464 15.83 -12.43 -16.82
N GLY A 465 16.72 -11.70 -17.49
CA GLY A 465 16.90 -11.71 -18.94
C GLY A 465 15.99 -10.75 -19.72
N GLY A 466 14.93 -10.23 -19.09
CA GLY A 466 14.08 -9.20 -19.67
C GLY A 466 14.76 -7.83 -19.72
N GLN A 467 14.43 -7.03 -20.74
CA GLN A 467 15.00 -5.69 -20.95
C GLN A 467 13.91 -4.67 -21.25
N GLY A 468 13.92 -3.53 -20.55
CA GLY A 468 13.03 -2.38 -20.81
C GLY A 468 12.40 -1.81 -19.55
N SER A 469 11.24 -1.15 -19.68
CA SER A 469 10.61 -0.43 -18.56
C SER A 469 9.16 -0.82 -18.37
N THR A 470 8.75 -1.01 -17.12
CA THR A 470 7.33 -1.15 -16.79
C THR A 470 6.73 0.22 -16.49
N GLY A 471 5.47 0.43 -16.86
CA GLY A 471 4.75 1.67 -16.57
C GLY A 471 4.46 1.83 -15.08
N ASN A 472 4.05 3.04 -14.71
CA ASN A 472 3.64 3.38 -13.36
C ASN A 472 2.25 2.80 -13.03
N LEU A 473 1.95 2.71 -11.74
CA LEU A 473 0.61 2.44 -11.24
C LEU A 473 0.01 3.73 -10.67
N GLY A 474 -1.03 4.23 -11.31
CA GLY A 474 -1.88 5.33 -10.84
C GLY A 474 -3.16 4.80 -10.20
N ILE A 475 -3.47 5.25 -8.98
CA ILE A 475 -4.72 4.92 -8.28
C ILE A 475 -5.38 6.21 -7.81
N ASN A 476 -6.60 6.48 -8.28
CA ASN A 476 -7.49 7.52 -7.77
C ASN A 476 -8.71 6.85 -7.14
N ALA A 477 -8.98 7.11 -5.86
CA ALA A 477 -10.11 6.49 -5.15
C ALA A 477 -10.63 7.34 -3.99
N GLN A 478 -11.80 6.99 -3.46
CA GLN A 478 -12.30 7.51 -2.18
C GLN A 478 -11.51 6.90 -1.01
N SER A 479 -11.31 5.57 -1.00
CA SER A 479 -10.55 4.85 0.03
C SER A 479 -9.74 3.69 -0.55
N LEU A 480 -8.62 3.34 0.07
CA LEU A 480 -7.79 2.18 -0.33
C LEU A 480 -7.51 1.29 0.88
N THR A 481 -7.85 0.00 0.77
CA THR A 481 -7.49 -1.01 1.77
C THR A 481 -6.70 -2.15 1.13
N VAL A 482 -5.47 -2.37 1.58
CA VAL A 482 -4.68 -3.57 1.24
C VAL A 482 -4.45 -4.34 2.52
N LYS A 483 -4.90 -5.59 2.56
CA LYS A 483 -4.81 -6.41 3.76
C LYS A 483 -4.54 -7.88 3.53
N ASP A 484 -4.30 -8.61 4.61
CA ASP A 484 -4.21 -10.08 4.62
C ASP A 484 -3.15 -10.63 3.64
N ALA A 485 -1.96 -10.02 3.66
CA ALA A 485 -0.80 -10.37 2.84
C ALA A 485 -0.96 -10.15 1.32
N SER A 486 -1.88 -9.28 0.94
CA SER A 486 -1.97 -8.75 -0.41
C SER A 486 -0.80 -7.81 -0.74
N ILE A 487 -0.49 -7.69 -2.04
CA ILE A 487 0.72 -6.99 -2.50
C ILE A 487 0.44 -6.01 -3.64
N ILE A 488 1.12 -4.87 -3.61
CA ILE A 488 1.24 -3.94 -4.74
C ILE A 488 2.72 -3.79 -5.04
N THR A 489 3.21 -4.33 -6.16
CA THR A 489 4.66 -4.42 -6.39
C THR A 489 5.09 -4.07 -7.80
N SER A 490 6.31 -3.51 -7.91
CA SER A 490 6.98 -3.21 -9.17
C SER A 490 8.45 -3.60 -9.03
N ASN A 491 8.81 -4.77 -9.56
CA ASN A 491 10.12 -5.37 -9.33
C ASN A 491 10.91 -5.55 -10.63
N SER A 492 12.23 -5.46 -10.58
CA SER A 492 13.09 -5.82 -11.70
C SER A 492 14.18 -6.78 -11.24
N SER A 493 14.31 -7.92 -11.92
CA SER A 493 15.49 -8.82 -11.89
C SER A 493 16.25 -8.79 -13.22
N GLY A 494 15.84 -7.94 -14.16
CA GLY A 494 16.40 -7.78 -15.50
C GLY A 494 17.10 -6.44 -15.68
N ILE A 495 17.18 -5.96 -16.92
CA ILE A 495 17.80 -4.66 -17.26
C ILE A 495 16.69 -3.64 -17.49
N GLY A 496 16.74 -2.51 -16.78
CA GLY A 496 15.85 -1.37 -17.01
C GLY A 496 15.07 -0.92 -15.77
N PHE A 497 13.98 -0.19 -15.99
CA PHE A 497 13.35 0.63 -14.96
C PHE A 497 11.97 0.07 -14.54
N PRO A 498 11.84 -0.50 -13.33
CA PRO A 498 10.52 -0.76 -12.77
C PRO A 498 9.80 0.56 -12.50
N GLY A 499 8.49 0.61 -12.77
CA GLY A 499 7.66 1.79 -12.63
C GLY A 499 7.37 2.13 -11.17
N GLY A 500 7.04 3.39 -10.90
CA GLY A 500 6.65 3.90 -9.58
C GLY A 500 5.15 3.82 -9.32
N PHE A 501 4.74 4.25 -8.13
CA PHE A 501 3.34 4.28 -7.70
C PHE A 501 2.90 5.71 -7.38
N LYS A 502 1.73 6.09 -7.88
CA LYS A 502 1.06 7.34 -7.52
C LYS A 502 -0.36 7.03 -7.04
N ILE A 503 -0.58 7.16 -5.74
CA ILE A 503 -1.83 6.81 -5.07
C ILE A 503 -2.45 8.10 -4.51
N GLN A 504 -3.62 8.45 -5.01
CA GLN A 504 -4.39 9.63 -4.61
C GLN A 504 -5.74 9.17 -4.07
N VAL A 505 -5.91 9.27 -2.76
CA VAL A 505 -7.09 8.81 -2.03
C VAL A 505 -7.70 9.98 -1.27
N LYS A 506 -9.02 10.09 -1.25
CA LYS A 506 -9.71 11.20 -0.58
C LYS A 506 -9.81 11.01 0.93
N ASP A 507 -10.07 9.78 1.37
CA ASP A 507 -10.21 9.39 2.77
C ASP A 507 -8.97 8.60 3.23
N ASP A 508 -9.13 7.35 3.64
CA ASP A 508 -8.09 6.59 4.32
C ASP A 508 -7.38 5.61 3.37
N VAL A 509 -6.06 5.52 3.56
CA VAL A 509 -5.21 4.45 3.03
C VAL A 509 -4.82 3.52 4.16
N ILE A 510 -5.22 2.26 4.08
CA ILE A 510 -4.99 1.25 5.12
C ILE A 510 -4.16 0.11 4.55
N PHE A 511 -2.97 -0.07 5.13
CA PHE A 511 -2.09 -1.22 4.89
C PHE A 511 -1.98 -2.03 6.18
N THR A 512 -2.48 -3.25 6.18
CA THR A 512 -2.51 -4.07 7.41
C THR A 512 -2.41 -5.57 7.16
N GLY A 513 -1.98 -6.33 8.14
CA GLY A 513 -2.14 -7.77 8.17
C GLY A 513 -1.08 -8.58 7.43
N PHE A 514 -1.15 -9.88 7.68
CA PHE A 514 -0.21 -10.89 7.20
C PHE A 514 -0.96 -12.22 7.12
N LYS A 515 -0.38 -13.20 6.41
CA LYS A 515 -0.92 -14.56 6.32
C LYS A 515 0.18 -15.57 6.62
N PRO A 516 0.06 -16.33 7.73
CA PRO A 516 0.94 -17.47 7.99
C PRO A 516 0.84 -18.50 6.85
N GLY A 517 1.98 -19.01 6.38
CA GLY A 517 2.00 -20.10 5.41
C GLY A 517 3.38 -20.76 5.30
N PRO A 518 3.46 -22.06 4.99
CA PRO A 518 4.73 -22.71 4.66
C PRO A 518 5.16 -22.37 3.22
N PRO A 519 6.45 -22.15 2.91
CA PRO A 519 7.61 -22.15 3.82
C PRO A 519 7.87 -20.80 4.53
N LEU A 520 7.17 -19.72 4.15
CA LEU A 520 7.40 -18.36 4.67
C LEU A 520 6.06 -17.63 4.90
N THR A 521 5.97 -16.92 6.03
CA THR A 521 4.90 -15.96 6.28
C THR A 521 4.91 -14.86 5.21
N ARG A 522 3.74 -14.53 4.67
CA ARG A 522 3.57 -13.39 3.76
C ARG A 522 3.00 -12.21 4.52
N ILE A 523 3.46 -11.01 4.20
CA ILE A 523 3.01 -9.76 4.82
C ILE A 523 2.44 -8.83 3.75
N THR A 524 1.51 -7.96 4.14
CA THR A 524 0.99 -6.93 3.23
C THR A 524 2.12 -6.01 2.82
N THR A 525 2.35 -5.88 1.51
CA THR A 525 3.55 -5.20 0.98
C THR A 525 3.23 -4.29 -0.19
N ILE A 526 3.72 -3.05 -0.11
CA ILE A 526 3.73 -2.08 -1.20
C ILE A 526 5.19 -1.80 -1.50
N ASN A 527 5.70 -2.28 -2.62
CA ASN A 527 7.13 -2.27 -2.87
C ASN A 527 7.52 -2.02 -4.32
N THR A 528 8.45 -1.09 -4.54
CA THR A 528 9.25 -1.05 -5.77
C THR A 528 10.63 -1.63 -5.46
N SER A 529 11.17 -2.49 -6.32
CA SER A 529 12.54 -2.97 -6.09
C SER A 529 13.37 -3.35 -7.30
N LEU A 530 14.68 -3.16 -7.17
CA LEU A 530 15.70 -3.78 -8.02
C LEU A 530 16.25 -5.01 -7.30
N ARG A 531 16.11 -6.20 -7.87
CA ARG A 531 16.60 -7.47 -7.35
C ARG A 531 17.86 -7.88 -8.11
N ASP A 532 18.90 -8.29 -7.41
CA ASP A 532 20.14 -8.78 -8.05
C ASP A 532 19.82 -9.85 -9.12
N PRO A 533 20.38 -9.77 -10.34
CA PRO A 533 21.47 -8.89 -10.80
C PRO A 533 21.02 -7.58 -11.48
N ALA A 534 19.80 -7.08 -11.22
CA ALA A 534 19.22 -5.96 -11.94
C ALA A 534 20.10 -4.70 -11.97
N VAL A 535 19.98 -3.94 -13.06
CA VAL A 535 20.64 -2.65 -13.27
C VAL A 535 19.56 -1.60 -13.62
N GLY A 536 19.47 -0.51 -12.85
CA GLY A 536 18.48 0.54 -13.08
C GLY A 536 18.31 1.53 -11.92
N ARG A 537 17.10 2.11 -11.79
CA ARG A 537 16.66 2.89 -10.62
C ARG A 537 15.32 2.30 -10.16
N SER A 538 15.11 2.15 -8.85
CA SER A 538 13.80 1.71 -8.34
C SER A 538 12.76 2.84 -8.48
N GLY A 539 11.52 2.49 -8.79
CA GLY A 539 10.42 3.46 -8.90
C GLY A 539 10.13 4.16 -7.57
N ASP A 540 9.68 5.42 -7.62
CA ASP A 540 9.27 6.16 -6.42
C ASP A 540 7.84 5.75 -5.99
N ILE A 541 7.51 5.94 -4.70
CA ILE A 541 6.15 5.73 -4.16
C ILE A 541 5.63 7.06 -3.64
N GLU A 542 4.53 7.55 -4.20
CA GLU A 542 3.82 8.75 -3.76
C GLU A 542 2.40 8.38 -3.30
N ILE A 543 2.05 8.71 -2.06
CA ILE A 543 0.71 8.47 -1.49
C ILE A 543 0.16 9.76 -0.91
N THR A 544 -1.01 10.17 -1.38
CA THR A 544 -1.77 11.31 -0.83
C THR A 544 -3.12 10.82 -0.30
N ALA A 545 -3.45 11.16 0.95
CA ALA A 545 -4.67 10.70 1.62
C ALA A 545 -5.15 11.67 2.72
N ASN A 546 -6.31 11.44 3.31
CA ASN A 546 -6.70 12.06 4.57
C ASN A 546 -5.88 11.47 5.73
N ASN A 547 -5.84 10.14 5.82
CA ASN A 547 -5.03 9.39 6.77
C ASN A 547 -4.30 8.22 6.09
N ILE A 548 -3.10 7.89 6.56
CA ILE A 548 -2.31 6.75 6.08
C ILE A 548 -1.95 5.86 7.28
N TYR A 549 -2.38 4.60 7.24
CA TYR A 549 -2.15 3.61 8.28
C TYR A 549 -1.28 2.45 7.76
N VAL A 550 -0.16 2.18 8.44
CA VAL A 550 0.74 1.05 8.19
C VAL A 550 0.83 0.24 9.48
N THR A 551 0.11 -0.88 9.56
CA THR A 551 -0.11 -1.59 10.81
C THR A 551 0.10 -3.10 10.68
N ASN A 552 0.21 -3.80 11.81
CA ASN A 552 0.23 -5.27 11.88
C ASN A 552 1.27 -5.95 10.95
N GLY A 553 2.48 -5.37 10.86
CA GLY A 553 3.59 -5.91 10.07
C GLY A 553 3.55 -5.57 8.58
N ALA A 554 2.66 -4.67 8.15
CA ALA A 554 2.61 -4.20 6.77
C ALA A 554 3.85 -3.35 6.41
N THR A 555 4.26 -3.39 5.15
CA THR A 555 5.47 -2.68 4.67
C THR A 555 5.18 -1.80 3.45
N ILE A 556 5.69 -0.56 3.49
CA ILE A 556 5.87 0.31 2.31
C ILE A 556 7.37 0.43 2.06
N ALA A 557 7.86 0.06 0.88
CA ALA A 557 9.29 0.05 0.60
C ALA A 557 9.69 0.41 -0.83
N THR A 558 10.89 0.97 -0.97
CA THR A 558 11.56 1.24 -2.25
C THR A 558 12.96 0.66 -2.21
N SER A 559 13.08 -0.67 -2.15
CA SER A 559 14.35 -1.34 -1.88
C SER A 559 15.20 -1.58 -3.13
N SER A 560 16.51 -1.39 -3.03
CA SER A 560 17.45 -1.83 -4.08
C SER A 560 18.42 -2.88 -3.54
N PHE A 561 18.45 -4.03 -4.22
CA PHE A 561 19.38 -5.15 -4.01
C PHE A 561 20.32 -5.34 -5.22
N GLY A 562 20.01 -4.69 -6.35
CA GLY A 562 20.81 -4.67 -7.59
C GLY A 562 21.64 -3.39 -7.75
N GLN A 563 22.28 -3.22 -8.90
CA GLN A 563 23.07 -2.00 -9.20
C GLN A 563 22.13 -0.84 -9.56
N GLY A 564 22.04 0.17 -8.70
CA GLY A 564 21.09 1.28 -8.89
C GLY A 564 20.75 2.04 -7.62
N ASN A 565 20.27 3.27 -7.79
CA ASN A 565 19.74 4.08 -6.69
C ASN A 565 18.38 3.52 -6.20
N GLY A 566 18.15 3.60 -4.89
CA GLY A 566 16.83 3.39 -4.29
C GLY A 566 15.80 4.41 -4.79
N GLY A 567 14.52 4.04 -4.74
CA GLY A 567 13.42 4.95 -5.03
C GLY A 567 13.06 5.76 -3.79
N ASN A 568 12.42 6.91 -3.96
CA ASN A 568 11.98 7.75 -2.83
C ASN A 568 10.55 7.39 -2.40
N ILE A 569 10.23 7.62 -1.12
CA ILE A 569 8.88 7.48 -0.57
C ILE A 569 8.37 8.86 -0.14
N THR A 570 7.22 9.28 -0.68
CA THR A 570 6.54 10.53 -0.29
C THR A 570 5.14 10.21 0.21
N LEU A 571 4.86 10.55 1.46
CA LEU A 571 3.54 10.39 2.10
C LEU A 571 2.97 11.75 2.48
N ASN A 572 1.84 12.11 1.91
CA ASN A 572 1.13 13.35 2.18
C ASN A 572 -0.25 13.04 2.76
N ALA A 573 -0.38 13.09 4.09
CA ALA A 573 -1.66 12.95 4.76
C ALA A 573 -2.22 14.33 5.15
N ARG A 574 -3.54 14.52 5.05
CA ARG A 574 -4.17 15.74 5.58
C ARG A 574 -4.13 15.78 7.12
N ASN A 575 -4.29 14.63 7.77
CA ASN A 575 -4.39 14.50 9.21
C ASN A 575 -3.28 13.61 9.76
N ASP A 576 -3.41 12.28 9.64
CA ASP A 576 -2.55 11.34 10.36
C ASP A 576 -1.72 10.45 9.43
N VAL A 577 -0.45 10.23 9.79
CA VAL A 577 0.34 9.08 9.35
C VAL A 577 0.68 8.24 10.57
N VAL A 578 0.24 6.99 10.58
CA VAL A 578 0.43 6.06 11.70
C VAL A 578 1.15 4.81 11.22
N VAL A 579 2.34 4.55 11.79
CA VAL A 579 3.08 3.30 11.62
C VAL A 579 3.09 2.59 12.97
N ASP A 580 2.43 1.44 13.08
CA ASP A 580 2.17 0.83 14.38
C ASP A 580 2.39 -0.69 14.40
N GLY A 581 3.12 -1.12 15.41
CA GLY A 581 3.13 -2.50 15.86
C GLY A 581 4.16 -3.40 15.20
N VAL A 582 4.24 -4.58 15.78
CA VAL A 582 4.94 -5.76 15.27
C VAL A 582 3.91 -6.88 15.25
N ASN A 583 3.87 -7.68 14.19
CA ASN A 583 2.91 -8.78 14.11
C ASN A 583 3.35 -9.98 14.98
N GLU A 584 2.47 -10.97 15.13
CA GLU A 584 2.72 -12.18 15.92
C GLU A 584 3.90 -13.03 15.43
N ARG A 585 4.41 -12.75 14.23
CA ARG A 585 5.60 -13.40 13.63
C ARG A 585 6.85 -12.54 13.75
N GLY A 586 6.79 -11.45 14.49
CA GLY A 586 7.90 -10.54 14.77
C GLY A 586 8.30 -9.63 13.60
N PHE A 587 7.46 -9.47 12.57
CA PHE A 587 7.66 -8.47 11.53
C PHE A 587 7.08 -7.13 11.98
N ASP A 588 7.93 -6.11 12.05
CA ASP A 588 7.52 -4.73 12.33
C ASP A 588 6.77 -4.12 11.14
N SER A 589 5.79 -3.26 11.45
CA SER A 589 5.21 -2.34 10.48
C SER A 589 6.27 -1.33 10.05
N ARG A 590 6.47 -1.16 8.74
CA ARG A 590 7.65 -0.47 8.22
C ARG A 590 7.39 0.45 7.03
N ILE A 591 8.05 1.62 7.05
CA ILE A 591 8.31 2.45 5.87
C ILE A 591 9.82 2.46 5.62
N SER A 592 10.30 1.99 4.46
CA SER A 592 11.76 1.86 4.24
C SER A 592 12.21 2.15 2.81
N ALA A 593 13.18 3.05 2.67
CA ALA A 593 13.85 3.37 1.40
C ALA A 593 15.31 2.84 1.37
N ASP A 594 15.49 1.59 1.81
CA ASP A 594 16.80 1.00 2.10
C ASP A 594 17.53 0.46 0.84
N LEU A 595 18.86 0.56 0.84
CA LEU A 595 19.77 -0.12 -0.10
C LEU A 595 20.49 -1.27 0.61
N LEU A 596 20.28 -2.52 0.16
CA LEU A 596 20.66 -3.72 0.90
C LEU A 596 21.51 -4.68 0.05
N LYS A 597 22.70 -5.09 0.52
CA LYS A 597 23.33 -6.35 0.08
C LYS A 597 22.86 -7.51 0.95
N VAL A 598 22.51 -8.64 0.34
CA VAL A 598 22.08 -9.84 1.07
C VAL A 598 23.26 -10.80 1.22
N PHE A 599 23.62 -11.14 2.45
CA PHE A 599 24.61 -12.16 2.76
C PHE A 599 23.96 -13.55 2.84
N PHE A 600 24.42 -14.50 2.02
CA PHE A 600 24.00 -15.90 2.13
C PHE A 600 25.12 -16.72 2.78
N PRO A 601 24.90 -17.35 3.95
CA PRO A 601 25.95 -18.08 4.68
C PRO A 601 26.64 -19.21 3.89
N ARG A 602 26.00 -19.73 2.83
CA ARG A 602 26.56 -20.78 1.95
C ARG A 602 27.20 -20.27 0.66
N PHE A 603 26.94 -19.03 0.25
CA PHE A 603 27.35 -18.48 -1.06
C PHE A 603 28.14 -17.17 -0.96
N GLY A 604 28.39 -16.66 0.26
CA GLY A 604 28.99 -15.34 0.48
C GLY A 604 27.99 -14.21 0.20
N PHE A 605 28.52 -12.99 0.04
CA PHE A 605 27.72 -11.84 -0.40
C PHE A 605 27.29 -12.05 -1.85
N LEU A 606 26.00 -12.28 -2.08
CA LEU A 606 25.39 -12.25 -3.40
C LEU A 606 24.63 -10.92 -3.52
N GLY A 607 25.15 -10.01 -4.33
CA GLY A 607 24.53 -8.70 -4.53
C GLY A 607 25.53 -7.66 -4.97
N ARG A 608 25.33 -7.11 -6.17
CA ARG A 608 26.12 -5.97 -6.66
C ARG A 608 25.54 -4.62 -6.22
N ALA A 609 24.74 -4.58 -5.13
CA ALA A 609 24.08 -3.35 -4.69
C ALA A 609 25.07 -2.19 -4.57
N LYS A 610 24.83 -1.13 -5.35
CA LYS A 610 25.65 0.08 -5.48
C LYS A 610 24.73 1.23 -5.87
N GLY A 611 24.81 2.36 -5.17
CA GLY A 611 23.95 3.52 -5.41
C GLY A 611 23.68 4.30 -4.12
N ARG A 612 22.84 5.33 -4.19
CA ARG A 612 22.34 6.04 -3.00
C ARG A 612 21.06 5.36 -2.48
N GLY A 613 20.89 5.29 -1.16
CA GLY A 613 19.61 4.96 -0.54
C GLY A 613 18.53 6.00 -0.91
N GLY A 614 17.26 5.60 -0.88
CA GLY A 614 16.16 6.52 -1.19
C GLY A 614 15.84 7.44 -0.02
N ASP A 615 15.22 8.58 -0.31
CA ASP A 615 14.75 9.52 0.72
C ASP A 615 13.29 9.19 1.12
N VAL A 616 12.94 9.43 2.38
CA VAL A 616 11.56 9.30 2.92
C VAL A 616 11.07 10.68 3.35
N GLN A 617 9.97 11.15 2.74
CA GLN A 617 9.33 12.41 3.07
C GLN A 617 7.91 12.18 3.56
N ILE A 618 7.56 12.74 4.72
CA ILE A 618 6.23 12.62 5.33
C ILE A 618 5.70 14.01 5.69
N THR A 619 4.52 14.36 5.19
CA THR A 619 3.79 15.58 5.54
C THR A 619 2.43 15.22 6.13
N ALA A 620 2.11 15.72 7.34
CA ALA A 620 0.83 15.46 8.02
C ALA A 620 0.47 16.54 9.05
N ASN A 621 -0.67 16.43 9.73
CA ASN A 621 -0.86 17.14 11.00
C ASN A 621 -0.14 16.39 12.12
N ARG A 622 -0.28 15.06 12.18
CA ARG A 622 0.40 14.22 13.17
C ARG A 622 1.06 13.01 12.53
N VAL A 623 2.23 12.66 13.04
CA VAL A 623 2.96 11.44 12.66
C VAL A 623 3.23 10.61 13.91
N SER A 624 2.82 9.34 13.91
CA SER A 624 3.00 8.43 15.04
C SER A 624 3.74 7.16 14.60
N VAL A 625 4.85 6.86 15.25
CA VAL A 625 5.63 5.61 15.08
C VAL A 625 5.59 4.85 16.40
N LEU A 626 4.82 3.77 16.43
CA LEU A 626 4.37 3.15 17.67
C LEU A 626 4.76 1.67 17.78
N ASN A 627 4.92 1.20 19.02
CA ASN A 627 4.92 -0.22 19.38
C ASN A 627 5.86 -1.10 18.52
N GLY A 628 7.11 -0.66 18.34
CA GLY A 628 8.13 -1.43 17.60
C GLY A 628 8.17 -1.20 16.09
N ALA A 629 7.27 -0.39 15.55
CA ALA A 629 7.27 0.01 14.13
C ALA A 629 8.49 0.85 13.73
N SER A 630 8.79 0.91 12.43
CA SER A 630 9.98 1.60 11.95
C SER A 630 9.81 2.44 10.68
N ILE A 631 10.59 3.53 10.61
CA ILE A 631 10.80 4.35 9.42
C ILE A 631 12.31 4.42 9.14
N SER A 632 12.74 4.07 7.93
CA SER A 632 14.15 3.97 7.59
C SER A 632 14.57 4.39 6.19
N ALA A 633 15.83 4.79 6.06
CA ALA A 633 16.49 5.12 4.79
C ALA A 633 17.97 4.68 4.80
N ASN A 634 18.21 3.38 4.98
CA ASN A 634 19.53 2.81 5.32
C ASN A 634 20.37 2.41 4.11
N ILE A 635 21.66 2.16 4.37
CA ILE A 635 22.56 1.43 3.48
C ILE A 635 23.29 0.32 4.25
N ASN A 636 23.20 -0.91 3.77
CA ASN A 636 23.82 -2.09 4.40
C ASN A 636 24.78 -2.78 3.41
N ASP A 637 26.06 -2.82 3.75
CA ASP A 637 27.15 -3.48 3.00
C ASP A 637 27.32 -3.00 1.53
N ALA A 638 26.68 -1.88 1.15
CA ALA A 638 26.73 -1.33 -0.21
C ALA A 638 27.55 -0.03 -0.28
N PRO A 639 28.35 0.19 -1.34
CA PRO A 639 28.97 1.49 -1.59
C PRO A 639 27.91 2.53 -1.99
N GLY A 640 27.87 3.66 -1.27
CA GLY A 640 26.88 4.72 -1.47
C GLY A 640 26.74 5.65 -0.27
N ALA A 641 25.66 6.43 -0.21
CA ALA A 641 25.26 7.19 0.96
C ALA A 641 23.84 6.77 1.38
N ALA A 642 23.57 6.75 2.69
CA ALA A 642 22.22 6.57 3.21
C ALA A 642 21.30 7.73 2.78
N GLY A 643 19.99 7.50 2.80
CA GLY A 643 19.00 8.50 2.43
C GLY A 643 18.69 9.49 3.55
N LYS A 644 17.82 10.44 3.26
CA LYS A 644 17.28 11.42 4.19
C LYS A 644 15.87 11.03 4.62
N ILE A 645 15.56 11.18 5.91
CA ILE A 645 14.19 11.15 6.43
C ILE A 645 13.77 12.58 6.75
N SER A 646 12.67 13.06 6.17
CA SER A 646 12.12 14.40 6.39
C SER A 646 10.66 14.30 6.84
N ILE A 647 10.37 14.75 8.06
CA ILE A 647 9.02 14.72 8.63
C ILE A 647 8.57 16.15 8.92
N GLN A 648 7.47 16.55 8.30
CA GLN A 648 6.81 17.82 8.54
C GLN A 648 5.39 17.57 9.08
N ALA A 649 5.23 17.68 10.40
CA ALA A 649 3.95 17.47 11.08
C ALA A 649 3.45 18.78 11.69
N LYS A 650 2.27 19.28 11.32
CA LYS A 650 1.80 20.59 11.82
C LYS A 650 1.59 20.65 13.34
N GLU A 651 1.18 19.54 13.95
CA GLU A 651 0.86 19.44 15.38
C GLU A 651 1.93 18.66 16.13
N SER A 652 2.13 17.37 15.80
CA SER A 652 3.05 16.54 16.60
C SER A 652 3.72 15.41 15.83
N VAL A 653 4.93 15.06 16.26
CA VAL A 653 5.56 13.77 15.96
C VAL A 653 5.71 12.98 17.25
N ARG A 654 5.23 11.74 17.27
CA ARG A 654 5.31 10.84 18.43
C ARG A 654 6.04 9.54 18.06
N VAL A 655 7.07 9.20 18.83
CA VAL A 655 7.78 7.91 18.73
C VAL A 655 7.69 7.23 20.09
N ALA A 656 6.88 6.17 20.19
CA ALA A 656 6.52 5.63 21.50
C ALA A 656 6.13 4.14 21.56
N GLY A 657 6.41 3.52 22.70
CA GLY A 657 5.96 2.17 23.04
C GLY A 657 7.02 1.10 22.72
N GLN A 658 6.68 -0.16 22.95
CA GLN A 658 7.52 -1.29 22.56
C GLN A 658 6.65 -2.36 21.89
N GLY A 659 7.18 -2.98 20.85
CA GLY A 659 6.56 -4.13 20.19
C GLY A 659 7.14 -5.45 20.67
N ASP A 660 6.34 -6.51 20.59
CA ASP A 660 6.76 -7.87 20.91
C ASP A 660 7.33 -8.54 19.65
N GLY A 661 8.62 -8.32 19.37
CA GLY A 661 9.31 -9.03 18.31
C GLY A 661 9.72 -10.45 18.72
N ILE A 662 10.37 -11.14 17.79
CA ILE A 662 10.89 -12.49 18.03
C ILE A 662 12.38 -12.57 17.66
N ARG A 663 13.15 -13.38 18.37
CA ARG A 663 14.54 -13.73 18.02
C ARG A 663 14.77 -15.22 18.14
N PHE A 664 15.73 -15.73 17.38
CA PHE A 664 16.16 -17.12 17.48
C PHE A 664 17.25 -17.24 18.54
N ARG A 665 17.05 -18.15 19.51
CA ARG A 665 18.05 -18.49 20.51
C ARG A 665 18.30 -19.99 20.48
N ILE A 666 19.56 -20.39 20.50
CA ILE A 666 19.90 -21.80 20.72
C ILE A 666 19.70 -22.09 22.21
N ILE A 667 18.77 -22.98 22.51
CA ILE A 667 18.48 -23.45 23.87
C ILE A 667 18.52 -24.97 23.79
N ASP A 668 19.40 -25.60 24.57
CA ASP A 668 19.62 -27.05 24.59
C ASP A 668 19.96 -27.65 23.22
N GLY A 669 20.77 -26.95 22.42
CA GLY A 669 21.17 -27.37 21.08
C GLY A 669 20.07 -27.25 20.02
N LYS A 670 18.88 -26.70 20.36
CA LYS A 670 17.78 -26.47 19.43
C LYS A 670 17.53 -24.97 19.25
N SER A 671 17.29 -24.54 18.01
CA SER A 671 16.85 -23.16 17.73
C SER A 671 15.41 -22.99 18.22
N ARG A 672 15.20 -22.11 19.20
CA ARG A 672 13.88 -21.75 19.74
C ARG A 672 13.60 -20.28 19.44
N ILE A 673 12.36 -19.99 19.06
CA ILE A 673 11.87 -18.62 18.90
C ILE A 673 11.52 -18.10 20.30
N VAL A 674 12.15 -17.00 20.71
CA VAL A 674 11.87 -16.33 21.98
C VAL A 674 11.40 -14.90 21.73
N PRO A 675 10.41 -14.39 22.49
CA PRO A 675 10.02 -12.99 22.42
C PRO A 675 11.20 -12.07 22.74
N PHE A 676 11.28 -10.96 22.04
CA PHE A 676 12.29 -9.93 22.26
C PHE A 676 11.66 -8.54 22.06
N PRO A 677 11.82 -7.60 23.01
CA PRO A 677 11.24 -6.27 22.89
C PRO A 677 11.89 -5.49 21.73
N VAL A 678 11.08 -5.01 20.80
CA VAL A 678 11.51 -4.18 19.67
C VAL A 678 11.07 -2.75 19.94
N ARG A 679 12.00 -1.80 19.80
CA ARG A 679 11.73 -0.38 19.97
C ARG A 679 11.23 0.23 18.67
N PRO A 680 10.30 1.19 18.72
CA PRO A 680 9.93 1.97 17.55
C PRO A 680 11.07 2.91 17.18
N ARG A 681 11.34 3.06 15.89
CA ARG A 681 12.51 3.79 15.41
C ARG A 681 12.22 4.63 14.18
N ILE A 682 12.67 5.87 14.21
CA ILE A 682 12.95 6.65 13.00
C ILE A 682 14.46 6.66 12.86
N PHE A 683 15.00 6.01 11.83
CA PHE A 683 16.45 5.82 11.77
C PHE A 683 17.05 5.82 10.38
N VAL A 684 18.25 6.39 10.31
CA VAL A 684 19.13 6.31 9.15
C VAL A 684 20.43 5.65 9.60
N ALA A 685 20.84 4.61 8.90
CA ALA A 685 22.04 3.88 9.26
C ALA A 685 22.89 3.47 8.07
N THR A 686 24.20 3.44 8.31
CA THR A 686 25.21 2.80 7.47
C THR A 686 25.78 1.61 8.22
N ALA A 687 25.77 0.43 7.60
CA ALA A 687 26.38 -0.77 8.16
C ALA A 687 27.29 -1.47 7.14
N GLY A 688 28.22 -2.28 7.64
CA GLY A 688 29.14 -3.07 6.81
C GLY A 688 30.51 -2.44 6.61
N ASP A 689 31.33 -3.03 5.73
CA ASP A 689 32.67 -2.50 5.38
C ASP A 689 32.55 -1.35 4.36
N THR A 690 31.87 -0.28 4.74
CA THR A 690 31.62 0.89 3.90
C THR A 690 32.16 2.16 4.57
N ASN A 691 32.71 3.08 3.78
CA ASN A 691 33.07 4.43 4.27
C ASN A 691 31.91 5.43 4.10
N ALA A 692 30.69 4.92 3.87
CA ALA A 692 29.50 5.71 3.60
C ALA A 692 29.11 6.54 4.84
N PRO A 693 28.85 7.85 4.72
CA PRO A 693 28.28 8.62 5.81
C PRO A 693 26.83 8.19 6.06
N ALA A 694 26.45 8.12 7.33
CA ALA A 694 25.05 7.91 7.69
C ALA A 694 24.19 9.12 7.28
N GLY A 695 22.89 8.87 7.12
CA GLY A 695 21.95 9.82 6.52
C GLY A 695 21.60 10.99 7.44
N VAL A 696 20.57 11.75 7.04
CA VAL A 696 20.05 12.89 7.81
C VAL A 696 18.60 12.63 8.21
N ILE A 697 18.25 12.99 9.44
CA ILE A 697 16.86 13.02 9.93
C ILE A 697 16.47 14.48 10.20
N GLU A 698 15.45 14.97 9.50
CA GLU A 698 14.85 16.29 9.71
C GLU A 698 13.43 16.16 10.25
N ILE A 699 13.13 16.79 11.38
CA ILE A 699 11.79 16.82 11.98
C ILE A 699 11.36 18.27 12.22
N LYS A 700 10.20 18.66 11.66
CA LYS A 700 9.58 19.97 11.85
C LYS A 700 8.17 19.80 12.40
N THR A 701 7.90 20.26 13.62
CA THR A 701 6.58 20.09 14.26
C THR A 701 6.35 21.01 15.44
N GLN A 702 5.11 21.25 15.90
CA GLN A 702 4.91 22.01 17.14
C GLN A 702 5.40 21.24 18.37
N GLN A 703 5.22 19.91 18.41
CA GLN A 703 5.69 19.08 19.52
C GLN A 703 6.33 17.78 19.02
N LEU A 704 7.56 17.52 19.43
CA LEU A 704 8.20 16.20 19.29
C LEU A 704 8.16 15.47 20.64
N LEU A 705 7.55 14.29 20.66
CA LEU A 705 7.48 13.41 21.83
C LEU A 705 8.18 12.08 21.54
N VAL A 706 9.31 11.84 22.19
CA VAL A 706 10.07 10.58 22.14
C VAL A 706 9.99 9.94 23.51
N GLU A 707 9.20 8.87 23.63
CA GLU A 707 8.92 8.28 24.94
C GLU A 707 8.82 6.76 24.94
N GLN A 708 8.79 6.14 26.12
CA GLN A 708 8.56 4.70 26.27
C GLN A 708 9.48 3.87 25.35
N ASP A 709 10.79 4.16 25.40
CA ASP A 709 11.84 3.56 24.56
C ASP A 709 11.81 3.89 23.05
N GLY A 710 11.02 4.88 22.63
CA GLY A 710 11.08 5.40 21.27
C GLY A 710 12.46 5.96 20.91
N ASN A 711 12.86 5.82 19.65
CA ASN A 711 14.22 6.16 19.22
C ASN A 711 14.25 6.94 17.89
N VAL A 712 15.01 8.03 17.88
CA VAL A 712 15.40 8.79 16.67
C VAL A 712 16.92 8.64 16.51
N ASP A 713 17.36 7.93 15.49
CA ASP A 713 18.70 7.33 15.46
C ASP A 713 19.43 7.52 14.11
N ALA A 714 20.58 8.19 14.11
CA ALA A 714 21.42 8.38 12.93
C ALA A 714 22.82 7.76 13.13
N THR A 715 22.88 6.42 13.13
CA THR A 715 24.08 5.65 13.51
C THR A 715 24.88 5.19 12.29
N SER A 716 26.20 5.35 12.34
CA SER A 716 27.15 4.66 11.46
C SER A 716 27.81 3.50 12.21
N SER A 717 27.51 2.27 11.80
CA SER A 717 28.19 1.07 12.27
C SER A 717 29.30 0.61 11.30
N SER A 718 29.82 1.55 10.51
CA SER A 718 30.87 1.34 9.52
C SER A 718 32.01 2.34 9.75
N ARG A 719 33.02 2.34 8.87
CA ARG A 719 34.12 3.32 8.89
C ARG A 719 33.67 4.74 8.53
N GLY A 720 32.42 4.93 8.09
CA GLY A 720 31.85 6.23 7.76
C GLY A 720 31.43 7.06 8.98
N VAL A 721 31.23 8.36 8.77
CA VAL A 721 30.80 9.32 9.81
C VAL A 721 29.34 9.07 10.21
N GLY A 722 29.01 9.24 11.49
CA GLY A 722 27.64 9.21 12.00
C GLY A 722 26.76 10.27 11.35
N GLY A 723 25.45 10.03 11.33
CA GLY A 723 24.49 10.88 10.60
C GLY A 723 24.06 12.09 11.42
N ASN A 724 23.32 13.00 10.79
CA ASN A 724 22.86 14.23 11.44
C ASN A 724 21.37 14.16 11.78
N ILE A 725 20.98 14.79 12.89
CA ILE A 725 19.59 14.93 13.33
C ILE A 725 19.29 16.42 13.53
N ASP A 726 18.35 16.97 12.78
CA ASP A 726 17.93 18.36 12.84
C ASP A 726 16.44 18.44 13.22
N ILE A 727 16.14 19.01 14.39
CA ILE A 727 14.78 19.11 14.93
C ILE A 727 14.42 20.58 15.10
N LYS A 728 13.28 20.99 14.54
CA LYS A 728 12.67 22.31 14.76
C LYS A 728 11.30 22.14 15.37
N SER A 729 11.13 22.63 16.59
CA SER A 729 9.88 22.48 17.32
C SER A 729 9.53 23.65 18.25
N ASN A 730 8.32 23.65 18.83
CA ASN A 730 8.05 24.50 20.00
C ASN A 730 8.44 23.76 21.29
N GLN A 731 8.25 22.44 21.32
CA GLN A 731 8.53 21.60 22.47
C GLN A 731 9.14 20.27 22.05
N VAL A 732 10.24 19.89 22.69
CA VAL A 732 10.85 18.56 22.54
C VAL A 732 10.86 17.86 23.89
N LEU A 733 10.12 16.76 23.97
CA LEU A 733 9.94 15.96 25.18
C LEU A 733 10.55 14.58 24.97
N VAL A 734 11.66 14.30 25.66
CA VAL A 734 12.35 13.00 25.66
C VAL A 734 12.18 12.39 27.04
N ARG A 735 11.30 11.40 27.18
CA ARG A 735 10.94 10.85 28.50
C ARG A 735 10.82 9.34 28.56
N SER A 736 10.85 8.76 29.75
CA SER A 736 10.59 7.34 29.96
C SER A 736 11.43 6.41 29.05
N GLY A 737 12.74 6.64 28.95
CA GLY A 737 13.67 5.85 28.13
C GLY A 737 13.75 6.25 26.65
N GLY A 738 13.05 7.31 26.24
CA GLY A 738 13.17 7.87 24.88
C GLY A 738 14.59 8.30 24.54
N LEU A 739 15.01 8.09 23.28
CA LEU A 739 16.40 8.30 22.84
C LEU A 739 16.46 9.11 21.53
N ILE A 740 17.28 10.16 21.51
CA ILE A 740 17.70 10.84 20.29
C ILE A 740 19.22 10.68 20.19
N ARG A 741 19.71 10.06 19.12
CA ARG A 741 21.11 9.64 19.08
C ARG A 741 21.76 9.68 17.72
N THR A 742 23.02 10.13 17.70
CA THR A 742 24.00 9.83 16.65
C THR A 742 25.10 8.96 17.23
N THR A 743 25.61 7.99 16.47
CA THR A 743 26.69 7.11 16.94
C THR A 743 27.62 6.76 15.80
N ALA A 744 28.92 6.65 16.12
CA ALA A 744 29.91 6.01 15.26
C ALA A 744 30.64 4.91 16.03
N THR A 745 30.81 3.74 15.40
CA THR A 745 31.32 2.54 16.11
C THR A 745 32.73 2.09 15.71
N ASP A 746 33.30 2.68 14.66
CA ASP A 746 34.61 2.31 14.10
C ASP A 746 35.50 3.58 14.00
N VAL A 747 36.18 3.82 12.88
CA VAL A 747 37.05 5.00 12.69
C VAL A 747 36.32 6.32 12.42
N GLY A 748 35.04 6.28 12.02
CA GLY A 748 34.28 7.49 11.69
C GLY A 748 33.94 8.33 12.92
N ASN A 749 33.86 9.65 12.78
CA ASN A 749 33.39 10.53 13.85
C ASN A 749 31.88 10.38 14.07
N ALA A 750 31.39 10.61 15.28
CA ALA A 750 29.96 10.70 15.53
C ALA A 750 29.37 11.98 14.90
N GLY A 751 28.09 11.91 14.51
CA GLY A 751 27.41 13.00 13.81
C GLY A 751 26.84 14.08 14.72
N GLN A 752 26.09 15.03 14.15
CA GLN A 752 25.58 16.20 14.85
C GLN A 752 24.09 16.09 15.19
N ILE A 753 23.70 16.58 16.36
CA ILE A 753 22.30 16.77 16.77
C ILE A 753 22.04 18.26 16.98
N ASN A 754 21.14 18.84 16.18
CA ASN A 754 20.67 20.21 16.35
C ASN A 754 19.19 20.22 16.74
N ILE A 755 18.87 20.87 17.85
CA ILE A 755 17.48 21.03 18.30
C ILE A 755 17.21 22.51 18.54
N ASP A 756 16.36 23.07 17.69
CA ASP A 756 15.79 24.41 17.84
C ASP A 756 14.37 24.29 18.38
N SER A 757 14.18 24.56 19.68
CA SER A 757 12.89 24.48 20.36
C SER A 757 12.43 25.86 20.85
N ALA A 758 11.36 26.41 20.29
CA ALA A 758 10.92 27.78 20.60
C ALA A 758 10.51 28.00 22.08
N GLN A 759 10.17 26.95 22.83
CA GLN A 759 9.74 27.05 24.23
C GLN A 759 10.60 26.17 25.15
N GLN A 760 10.59 24.85 24.96
CA GLN A 760 11.18 23.94 25.96
C GLN A 760 11.84 22.71 25.34
N ILE A 761 12.93 22.27 25.95
CA ILE A 761 13.50 20.92 25.78
C ILE A 761 13.49 20.24 27.15
N GLN A 762 12.82 19.09 27.27
CA GLN A 762 12.79 18.30 28.50
C GLN A 762 13.36 16.90 28.24
N VAL A 763 14.32 16.48 29.07
CA VAL A 763 14.90 15.13 29.09
C VAL A 763 14.71 14.54 30.48
N THR A 764 13.84 13.52 30.63
CA THR A 764 13.48 13.01 31.96
C THR A 764 13.18 11.52 32.05
N GLY A 765 13.69 10.89 33.09
CA GLY A 765 13.34 9.52 33.47
C GLY A 765 14.12 8.46 32.71
N GLU A 766 13.71 7.21 32.92
CA GLU A 766 14.36 6.02 32.38
C GLU A 766 13.31 5.08 31.78
N SER A 767 13.80 4.04 31.10
CA SER A 767 12.95 3.02 30.50
C SER A 767 12.02 2.42 31.54
N PRO A 768 10.71 2.30 31.23
CA PRO A 768 9.75 1.67 32.13
C PRO A 768 10.01 0.16 32.29
N LYS A 769 10.89 -0.44 31.47
CA LYS A 769 11.23 -1.87 31.54
C LYS A 769 12.73 -2.06 31.81
N PRO A 770 13.13 -3.09 32.57
CA PRO A 770 14.55 -3.43 32.73
C PRO A 770 15.16 -3.79 31.38
N LEU A 771 16.22 -3.08 31.00
CA LEU A 771 17.01 -3.37 29.81
C LEU A 771 18.35 -3.97 30.20
N PRO A 772 19.01 -4.75 29.32
CA PRO A 772 20.39 -5.16 29.54
C PRO A 772 21.30 -3.95 29.81
N GLU A 773 22.29 -4.09 30.70
CA GLU A 773 23.22 -3.01 31.10
C GLU A 773 23.95 -2.34 29.93
N SER A 774 24.09 -3.02 28.78
CA SER A 774 24.71 -2.48 27.57
C SER A 774 23.83 -1.50 26.78
N ILE A 775 22.56 -1.35 27.14
CA ILE A 775 21.60 -0.45 26.48
C ILE A 775 21.33 0.75 27.39
N ILE A 776 21.41 1.96 26.84
CA ILE A 776 21.03 3.18 27.55
C ILE A 776 19.55 3.04 27.96
N SER A 777 19.33 2.92 29.27
CA SER A 777 18.01 2.91 29.89
C SER A 777 17.46 4.32 30.08
N ASN A 778 18.32 5.31 30.23
CA ASN A 778 17.92 6.68 30.53
C ASN A 778 17.32 7.36 29.30
N SER A 779 16.40 8.30 29.53
CA SER A 779 16.03 9.25 28.51
C SER A 779 17.22 10.12 28.14
N ALA A 780 17.57 10.17 26.86
CA ALA A 780 18.84 10.74 26.48
C ALA A 780 18.88 11.40 25.09
N ILE A 781 19.67 12.47 24.99
CA ILE A 781 20.09 13.11 23.74
C ILE A 781 21.61 12.93 23.64
N VAL A 782 22.10 12.07 22.74
CA VAL A 782 23.50 11.64 22.78
C VAL A 782 24.18 11.58 21.41
N ALA A 783 25.36 12.17 21.29
CA ALA A 783 26.21 12.11 20.11
C ALA A 783 27.57 11.50 20.48
N ARG A 784 27.69 10.16 20.37
CA ARG A 784 28.80 9.41 21.00
C ARG A 784 29.55 8.48 20.06
N THR A 785 30.76 8.09 20.47
CA THR A 785 31.47 6.94 19.91
C THR A 785 31.41 5.74 20.86
N THR A 786 31.55 4.52 20.34
CA THR A 786 31.62 3.29 21.16
C THR A 786 33.04 3.00 21.65
N ASP A 787 33.18 2.07 22.58
CA ASP A 787 34.43 1.62 23.20
C ASP A 787 35.51 1.12 22.20
N SER A 788 35.09 0.55 21.08
CA SER A 788 35.97 0.12 19.98
C SER A 788 36.36 1.23 19.00
N SER A 789 35.80 2.43 19.12
CA SER A 789 35.93 3.49 18.11
C SER A 789 37.22 4.31 18.27
N SER A 790 37.81 4.73 17.15
CA SER A 790 38.89 5.72 17.12
C SER A 790 38.45 7.09 16.62
N GLY A 791 37.17 7.23 16.24
CA GLY A 791 36.58 8.50 15.82
C GLY A 791 36.34 9.47 16.98
N LYS A 792 36.19 10.75 16.66
CA LYS A 792 35.86 11.80 17.64
C LYS A 792 34.39 11.75 18.06
N GLY A 793 34.11 12.17 19.29
CA GLY A 793 32.75 12.45 19.77
C GLY A 793 32.02 13.46 18.88
N GLY A 794 30.69 13.38 18.86
CA GLY A 794 29.86 14.19 17.98
C GLY A 794 29.57 15.57 18.55
N SER A 795 28.60 16.29 17.98
CA SER A 795 28.16 17.57 18.53
C SER A 795 26.67 17.58 18.83
N VAL A 796 26.31 18.25 19.93
CA VAL A 796 24.92 18.49 20.31
C VAL A 796 24.74 19.99 20.52
N GLN A 797 23.82 20.58 19.77
CA GLN A 797 23.43 21.99 19.85
C GLN A 797 21.96 22.07 20.26
N LEU A 798 21.69 22.67 21.41
CA LEU A 798 20.34 22.89 21.93
C LEU A 798 20.06 24.39 22.02
N ASN A 799 19.02 24.85 21.33
CA ASN A 799 18.56 26.24 21.39
C ASN A 799 17.12 26.26 21.91
N THR A 800 16.86 26.87 23.08
CA THR A 800 15.49 26.92 23.65
C THR A 800 15.26 28.06 24.64
N GLN A 801 14.04 28.30 25.12
CA GLN A 801 13.85 29.21 26.27
C GLN A 801 14.19 28.48 27.58
N GLU A 802 13.75 27.23 27.71
CA GLU A 802 13.98 26.42 28.92
C GLU A 802 14.48 25.02 28.58
N LEU A 803 15.66 24.67 29.13
CA LEU A 803 16.17 23.30 29.14
C LEU A 803 15.95 22.68 30.53
N ILE A 804 15.24 21.55 30.59
CA ILE A 804 15.05 20.76 31.80
C ILE A 804 15.67 19.39 31.59
N VAL A 805 16.63 19.02 32.44
CA VAL A 805 17.19 17.66 32.49
C VAL A 805 17.04 17.14 33.91
N GLU A 806 16.22 16.11 34.09
CA GLU A 806 15.87 15.62 35.42
C GLU A 806 15.66 14.11 35.49
N ASN A 807 15.60 13.56 36.70
CA ASN A 807 15.32 12.14 36.95
C ASN A 807 16.22 11.20 36.13
N ASN A 808 17.54 11.34 36.28
CA ASN A 808 18.57 10.63 35.49
C ASN A 808 18.59 10.92 33.97
N GLY A 809 17.90 11.97 33.52
CA GLY A 809 17.99 12.46 32.14
C GLY A 809 19.42 12.80 31.74
N LEU A 810 19.78 12.50 30.48
CA LEU A 810 21.16 12.61 30.00
C LEU A 810 21.25 13.40 28.69
N VAL A 811 22.12 14.41 28.63
CA VAL A 811 22.60 15.00 27.38
C VAL A 811 24.10 14.76 27.29
N SER A 812 24.58 14.08 26.24
CA SER A 812 25.99 13.65 26.18
C SER A 812 26.64 13.74 24.80
N VAL A 813 27.91 14.13 24.76
CA VAL A 813 28.78 14.11 23.56
C VAL A 813 30.04 13.25 23.78
N SER A 814 29.93 12.23 24.61
CA SER A 814 31.06 11.43 25.11
C SER A 814 31.78 10.60 24.04
N SER A 815 33.08 10.34 24.24
CA SER A 815 33.86 9.36 23.45
C SER A 815 34.23 8.15 24.30
N GLN A 816 33.68 6.97 23.99
CA GLN A 816 33.93 5.77 24.80
C GLN A 816 35.20 5.01 24.39
N GLY A 817 35.75 5.29 23.21
CA GLY A 817 36.96 4.67 22.66
C GLY A 817 38.22 5.51 22.83
N ILE A 818 39.07 5.54 21.79
CA ILE A 818 40.38 6.24 21.81
C ILE A 818 40.36 7.67 21.24
N GLY A 819 39.21 8.11 20.73
CA GLY A 819 39.03 9.44 20.16
C GLY A 819 38.76 10.53 21.20
N ILE A 820 38.96 11.78 20.79
CA ILE A 820 38.70 13.00 21.59
C ILE A 820 37.18 13.21 21.79
N GLY A 821 36.80 13.84 22.88
CA GLY A 821 35.41 14.18 23.21
C GLY A 821 34.76 15.15 22.21
N GLY A 822 33.44 15.16 22.20
CA GLY A 822 32.64 16.01 21.32
C GLY A 822 32.38 17.42 21.86
N GLN A 823 31.47 18.16 21.22
CA GLN A 823 31.08 19.51 21.64
C GLN A 823 29.59 19.59 22.00
N LEU A 824 29.28 20.00 23.22
CA LEU A 824 27.94 20.29 23.70
C LEU A 824 27.74 21.80 23.81
N ARG A 825 26.85 22.38 22.99
CA ARG A 825 26.47 23.79 23.05
C ARG A 825 25.00 23.95 23.43
N ILE A 826 24.74 24.71 24.48
CA ILE A 826 23.39 25.00 24.96
C ILE A 826 23.21 26.51 24.98
N ASN A 827 22.24 27.00 24.22
CA ASN A 827 21.77 28.38 24.28
C ASN A 827 20.35 28.36 24.85
N ALA A 828 20.17 28.87 26.07
CA ALA A 828 18.85 28.91 26.70
C ALA A 828 18.60 30.17 27.52
N SER A 829 17.36 30.48 27.88
CA SER A 829 17.11 31.47 28.93
C SER A 829 17.43 30.86 30.29
N THR A 830 16.88 29.67 30.54
CA THR A 830 17.08 28.92 31.77
C THR A 830 17.50 27.47 31.50
N THR A 831 18.41 26.95 32.32
CA THR A 831 18.76 25.53 32.34
C THR A 831 18.58 24.99 33.76
N LYS A 832 17.79 23.93 33.91
CA LYS A 832 17.48 23.27 35.17
C LYS A 832 17.97 21.82 35.13
N LEU A 833 19.01 21.52 35.91
CA LEU A 833 19.48 20.17 36.16
C LEU A 833 19.04 19.74 37.56
N ARG A 834 18.24 18.68 37.66
CA ARG A 834 17.65 18.22 38.93
C ARG A 834 17.68 16.71 39.02
N ASP A 835 17.62 16.13 40.21
CA ASP A 835 17.36 14.69 40.38
C ASP A 835 18.31 13.81 39.53
N ARG A 836 19.61 14.05 39.65
CA ARG A 836 20.67 13.41 38.85
C ARG A 836 20.58 13.67 37.34
N GLY A 837 20.10 14.85 36.92
CA GLY A 837 20.21 15.31 35.54
C GLY A 837 21.67 15.59 35.14
N GLN A 838 22.06 15.17 33.94
CA GLN A 838 23.48 15.13 33.52
C GLN A 838 23.71 15.82 32.16
N LEU A 839 24.74 16.66 32.10
CA LEU A 839 25.33 17.21 30.87
C LEU A 839 26.78 16.73 30.76
N LEU A 840 27.06 15.78 29.85
CA LEU A 840 28.35 15.09 29.80
C LEU A 840 29.09 15.30 28.47
N ALA A 841 30.39 15.51 28.55
CA ALA A 841 31.34 15.50 27.44
C ALA A 841 32.56 14.64 27.83
N GLU A 842 32.31 13.55 28.56
CA GLU A 842 33.36 12.70 29.13
C GLU A 842 34.02 11.79 28.08
N THR A 843 35.26 11.39 28.32
CA THR A 843 35.96 10.42 27.48
C THR A 843 36.63 9.31 28.27
N SER A 844 36.65 8.10 27.72
CA SER A 844 37.38 6.97 28.31
C SER A 844 38.90 7.13 28.22
N SER A 845 39.37 7.91 27.24
CA SER A 845 40.77 8.23 27.02
C SER A 845 40.97 9.56 26.28
N ASN A 846 42.23 9.99 26.09
CA ASN A 846 42.58 11.21 25.36
C ASN A 846 41.99 12.47 26.02
N THR A 847 41.67 13.52 25.26
CA THR A 847 41.09 14.76 25.81
C THR A 847 39.56 14.70 25.95
N GLY A 848 39.05 15.19 27.08
CA GLY A 848 37.63 15.44 27.32
C GLY A 848 37.02 16.41 26.32
N GLY A 849 35.70 16.38 26.15
CA GLY A 849 34.99 17.25 25.21
C GLY A 849 34.70 18.65 25.76
N ASP A 850 34.17 19.50 24.89
CA ASP A 850 33.87 20.90 25.21
C ASP A 850 32.39 21.08 25.57
N ILE A 851 32.12 21.78 26.67
CA ILE A 851 30.78 22.15 27.10
C ILE A 851 30.66 23.68 27.12
N LEU A 852 29.74 24.23 26.34
CA LEU A 852 29.43 25.67 26.29
C LEU A 852 27.97 25.91 26.67
N LEU A 853 27.74 26.63 27.77
CA LEU A 853 26.41 27.06 28.22
C LEU A 853 26.31 28.58 28.11
N ASN A 854 25.46 29.07 27.23
CA ASN A 854 25.12 30.48 27.11
C ASN A 854 23.68 30.68 27.59
N LEU A 855 23.53 31.23 28.80
CA LEU A 855 22.25 31.37 29.48
C LEU A 855 21.92 32.85 29.72
N SER A 856 20.70 33.27 29.38
CA SER A 856 20.29 34.67 29.60
C SER A 856 19.72 34.96 30.99
N GLU A 857 19.39 33.92 31.78
CA GLU A 857 18.79 34.10 33.11
C GLU A 857 19.46 33.25 34.20
N VAL A 858 19.26 31.92 34.22
CA VAL A 858 19.70 31.08 35.35
C VAL A 858 20.17 29.68 34.96
N LEU A 859 21.25 29.22 35.59
CA LEU A 859 21.62 27.81 35.73
C LEU A 859 21.23 27.31 37.13
N LEU A 860 20.28 26.38 37.20
CA LEU A 860 19.86 25.76 38.46
C LEU A 860 20.39 24.32 38.54
N LEU A 861 21.19 24.03 39.55
CA LEU A 861 21.74 22.70 39.84
C LEU A 861 21.15 22.17 41.15
N ARG A 862 20.52 20.98 41.11
CA ARG A 862 19.88 20.38 42.28
C ARG A 862 19.99 18.86 42.31
N ARG A 863 19.98 18.31 43.53
CA ARG A 863 19.82 16.88 43.87
C ARG A 863 20.66 15.95 42.97
N GLY A 864 21.98 16.07 43.04
CA GLY A 864 22.91 15.20 42.33
C GLY A 864 23.16 15.57 40.87
N ALA A 865 22.85 16.81 40.46
CA ALA A 865 23.04 17.26 39.08
C ALA A 865 24.53 17.31 38.71
N SER A 866 24.88 16.99 37.46
CA SER A 866 26.28 16.95 37.02
C SER A 866 26.49 17.61 35.67
N ILE A 867 27.53 18.44 35.58
CA ILE A 867 28.11 18.93 34.32
C ILE A 867 29.56 18.45 34.28
N SER A 868 29.94 17.58 33.33
CA SER A 868 31.30 17.06 33.31
C SER A 868 31.92 16.88 31.93
N SER A 869 33.17 17.31 31.80
CA SER A 869 34.08 17.03 30.68
C SER A 869 35.29 16.19 31.15
N THR A 870 35.08 15.37 32.19
CA THR A 870 36.14 14.54 32.76
C THR A 870 36.66 13.51 31.76
N ALA A 871 37.97 13.30 31.76
CA ALA A 871 38.62 12.41 30.81
C ALA A 871 39.49 11.35 31.48
N GLY A 872 39.50 10.19 30.86
CA GLY A 872 40.42 9.11 31.14
C GLY A 872 39.96 8.12 32.20
N THR A 873 40.55 6.94 32.12
CA THR A 873 40.35 5.83 33.07
C THR A 873 41.69 5.42 33.67
N ALA A 874 41.66 4.53 34.66
CA ALA A 874 42.87 3.97 35.25
C ALA A 874 43.79 3.28 34.23
N GLN A 875 43.21 2.73 33.17
CA GLN A 875 43.90 1.95 32.16
C GLN A 875 44.40 2.80 30.99
N LEU A 876 43.62 3.80 30.56
CA LEU A 876 43.89 4.54 29.33
C LEU A 876 44.40 5.97 29.54
N GLY A 877 44.24 6.54 30.74
CA GLY A 877 44.59 7.94 31.02
C GLY A 877 43.79 8.96 30.21
N GLY A 878 44.07 10.25 30.35
CA GLY A 878 43.37 11.30 29.59
C GLY A 878 43.51 12.70 30.21
N ASP A 879 43.24 13.73 29.41
CA ASP A 879 43.30 15.15 29.77
C ASP A 879 41.88 15.73 29.87
N GLY A 880 41.55 16.46 30.94
CA GLY A 880 40.22 17.02 31.13
C GLY A 880 39.84 18.04 30.05
N GLY A 881 38.56 18.09 29.68
CA GLY A 881 38.06 18.98 28.63
C GLY A 881 37.80 20.42 29.09
N GLN A 882 37.14 21.22 28.25
CA GLN A 882 36.82 22.61 28.55
C GLN A 882 35.33 22.78 28.90
N ILE A 883 35.04 23.52 29.98
CA ILE A 883 33.68 23.92 30.37
C ILE A 883 33.63 25.45 30.42
N ASN A 884 32.80 26.06 29.58
CA ASN A 884 32.54 27.50 29.56
C ASN A 884 31.08 27.75 29.91
N ILE A 885 30.82 28.49 30.99
CA ILE A 885 29.46 28.84 31.43
C ILE A 885 29.32 30.35 31.48
N GLN A 886 28.40 30.89 30.70
CA GLN A 886 27.96 32.26 30.75
C GLN A 886 26.51 32.29 31.23
N SER A 887 26.26 32.84 32.42
CA SER A 887 24.92 32.94 32.99
C SER A 887 24.86 34.04 34.05
N PRO A 888 23.84 34.91 34.09
CA PRO A 888 23.73 35.90 35.16
C PRO A 888 23.73 35.29 36.56
N PHE A 889 23.00 34.20 36.75
CA PHE A 889 22.89 33.53 38.06
C PHE A 889 23.15 32.03 37.93
N ILE A 890 24.08 31.53 38.74
CA ILE A 890 24.28 30.10 38.94
C ILE A 890 23.88 29.75 40.37
N VAL A 891 22.87 28.90 40.51
CA VAL A 891 22.28 28.53 41.81
C VAL A 891 22.40 27.03 42.01
N SER A 892 23.11 26.66 43.07
CA SER A 892 23.18 25.29 43.58
C SER A 892 22.72 25.26 45.03
N VAL A 893 21.93 24.26 45.41
CA VAL A 893 21.41 24.16 46.79
C VAL A 893 22.42 23.40 47.66
N PRO A 894 22.94 23.99 48.75
CA PRO A 894 23.94 23.34 49.60
C PRO A 894 23.49 21.96 50.10
N GLY A 895 24.40 20.99 50.11
CA GLY A 895 24.13 19.63 50.58
C GLY A 895 23.47 18.70 49.55
N GLU A 896 23.21 19.20 48.32
CA GLU A 896 22.59 18.41 47.25
C GLU A 896 23.59 17.78 46.27
N ASN A 897 24.91 17.82 46.54
CA ASN A 897 26.00 17.19 45.77
C ASN A 897 25.89 17.37 44.23
N SER A 898 25.76 18.62 43.79
CA SER A 898 25.66 18.97 42.37
C SER A 898 26.95 19.63 41.88
N ASP A 899 27.60 19.00 40.91
CA ASP A 899 29.01 19.23 40.61
C ASP A 899 29.25 19.71 39.18
N ILE A 900 30.34 20.46 39.00
CA ILE A 900 30.90 20.86 37.70
C ILE A 900 32.35 20.36 37.64
N ALA A 901 32.65 19.41 36.75
CA ALA A 901 33.94 18.71 36.77
C ALA A 901 34.60 18.59 35.39
N ALA A 902 35.80 19.14 35.24
CA ALA A 902 36.68 18.97 34.09
C ALA A 902 37.96 18.20 34.51
N ASN A 903 37.79 17.04 35.14
CA ASN A 903 38.91 16.32 35.75
C ASN A 903 39.64 15.43 34.73
N ALA A 904 40.83 14.96 35.11
CA ALA A 904 41.63 13.99 34.36
C ALA A 904 42.03 12.83 35.28
N PHE A 905 42.00 11.59 34.79
CA PHE A 905 42.54 10.47 35.57
C PHE A 905 44.07 10.62 35.71
N SER A 906 44.83 10.54 34.61
CA SER A 906 46.30 10.60 34.66
C SER A 906 46.97 11.73 33.87
N GLY A 907 46.21 12.47 33.06
CA GLY A 907 46.70 13.63 32.30
C GLY A 907 46.47 14.96 33.01
N ALA A 908 46.47 16.05 32.24
CA ALA A 908 46.21 17.40 32.72
C ALA A 908 44.72 17.61 33.03
N GLY A 909 44.39 18.15 34.20
CA GLY A 909 43.04 18.64 34.48
C GLY A 909 42.64 19.73 33.48
N GLY A 910 41.34 19.81 33.20
CA GLY A 910 40.80 20.68 32.16
C GLY A 910 40.69 22.15 32.55
N GLN A 911 39.84 22.89 31.83
CA GLN A 911 39.58 24.31 32.09
C GLN A 911 38.10 24.52 32.38
N VAL A 912 37.78 25.16 33.50
CA VAL A 912 36.42 25.59 33.84
C VAL A 912 36.41 27.11 33.92
N ASN A 913 35.74 27.77 32.97
CA ASN A 913 35.57 29.22 32.93
C ASN A 913 34.10 29.56 33.19
N ILE A 914 33.85 30.32 34.26
CA ILE A 914 32.51 30.75 34.66
C ILE A 914 32.45 32.26 34.63
N ASN A 915 31.53 32.81 33.83
CA ASN A 915 31.19 34.23 33.81
C ASN A 915 29.75 34.40 34.32
N ALA A 916 29.60 34.94 35.53
CA ALA A 916 28.31 35.12 36.17
C ALA A 916 28.25 36.40 37.02
N LEU A 917 27.06 36.96 37.22
CA LEU A 917 26.88 38.06 38.19
C LEU A 917 27.04 37.53 39.60
N ASN A 918 26.41 36.38 39.89
CA ASN A 918 26.49 35.74 41.20
C ASN A 918 26.53 34.21 41.10
N LEU A 919 27.29 33.59 42.02
CA LEU A 919 27.44 32.15 42.18
C LEU A 919 26.99 31.75 43.60
N PHE A 920 25.94 30.93 43.72
CA PHE A 920 25.36 30.54 45.01
C PHE A 920 25.48 29.04 45.29
N GLY A 921 25.96 28.70 46.49
CA GLY A 921 25.90 27.35 47.05
C GLY A 921 26.76 26.29 46.35
N ILE A 922 27.72 26.71 45.51
CA ILE A 922 28.73 25.87 44.86
C ILE A 922 30.08 26.57 44.94
N ARG A 923 31.19 25.83 45.08
CA ARG A 923 32.53 26.42 45.21
C ARG A 923 33.62 25.63 44.50
N PRO A 924 34.68 26.30 44.01
CA PRO A 924 35.85 25.62 43.47
C PRO A 924 36.57 24.79 44.53
N ARG A 925 37.11 23.63 44.11
CA ARG A 925 37.90 22.72 44.93
C ARG A 925 39.20 22.35 44.24
N THR A 926 40.28 22.49 44.99
CA THR A 926 41.59 21.98 44.60
C THR A 926 41.71 20.49 44.90
N ARG A 927 42.69 19.84 44.26
CA ARG A 927 43.00 18.43 44.51
C ARG A 927 43.32 18.15 45.99
N LEU A 928 44.15 19.00 46.60
CA LEU A 928 44.59 18.84 47.99
C LEU A 928 43.39 18.92 48.96
N GLU A 929 42.48 19.86 48.72
CA GLU A 929 41.25 19.95 49.52
C GLU A 929 40.37 18.71 49.33
N LEU A 930 40.29 18.15 48.13
CA LEU A 930 39.52 16.93 47.87
C LEU A 930 40.11 15.71 48.59
N GLU A 931 41.44 15.54 48.59
CA GLU A 931 42.14 14.50 49.35
C GLU A 931 41.86 14.61 50.86
N GLN A 932 41.93 15.83 51.41
CA GLN A 932 41.66 16.09 52.82
C GLN A 932 40.20 15.81 53.20
N LEU A 933 39.25 16.21 52.36
CA LEU A 933 37.82 16.05 52.63
C LEU A 933 37.37 14.59 52.49
N LEU A 934 37.89 13.87 51.50
CA LEU A 934 37.56 12.46 51.26
C LEU A 934 38.36 11.50 52.15
N GLN A 935 39.45 11.96 52.76
CA GLN A 935 40.39 11.13 53.53
C GLN A 935 40.94 9.95 52.72
N VAL A 936 41.18 10.18 51.42
CA VAL A 936 41.75 9.18 50.50
C VAL A 936 42.91 9.79 49.74
N SER A 937 43.94 8.99 49.50
CA SER A 937 45.08 9.31 48.64
C SER A 937 45.10 8.47 47.36
N ASP A 938 44.16 7.53 47.21
CA ASP A 938 44.03 6.69 46.02
C ASP A 938 43.42 7.52 44.88
N PRO A 939 44.13 7.72 43.75
CA PRO A 939 43.64 8.43 42.57
C PRO A 939 42.24 8.00 42.11
N SER A 940 41.93 6.70 42.17
CA SER A 940 40.65 6.16 41.71
C SER A 940 39.47 6.56 42.60
N LEU A 941 39.74 6.99 43.83
CA LEU A 941 38.75 7.42 44.81
C LEU A 941 38.63 8.95 44.90
N LEU A 942 39.48 9.71 44.20
CA LEU A 942 39.46 11.18 44.16
C LEU A 942 38.39 11.72 43.21
N ASN A 943 37.13 11.59 43.61
CA ASN A 943 35.97 12.04 42.84
C ASN A 943 35.06 12.95 43.70
N PRO A 944 34.77 14.20 43.26
CA PRO A 944 33.93 15.15 44.02
C PRO A 944 32.53 14.63 44.29
N SER A 945 31.98 13.77 43.43
CA SER A 945 30.66 13.16 43.62
C SER A 945 30.52 12.29 44.88
N ARG A 946 31.63 12.01 45.58
CA ARG A 946 31.64 11.31 46.87
C ARG A 946 31.44 12.26 48.06
N LEU A 947 31.46 13.58 47.85
CA LEU A 947 31.17 14.58 48.86
C LEU A 947 29.66 14.81 48.99
N THR A 948 29.28 15.63 49.96
CA THR A 948 27.90 16.17 50.08
C THR A 948 27.83 17.64 49.65
N SER A 949 28.98 18.29 49.49
CA SER A 949 29.07 19.66 48.97
C SER A 949 28.84 19.69 47.47
N ASN A 950 28.53 20.87 46.95
CA ASN A 950 28.50 21.13 45.52
C ASN A 950 29.85 21.72 45.13
N ASP A 951 30.55 21.07 44.21
CA ASP A 951 31.95 21.37 43.97
C ASP A 951 32.25 21.64 42.49
N ILE A 952 33.17 22.58 42.23
CA ILE A 952 33.74 22.85 40.90
C ILE A 952 35.19 22.37 40.88
N THR A 953 35.51 21.41 40.02
CA THR A 953 36.86 20.80 39.98
C THR A 953 37.42 20.76 38.57
N ALA A 954 38.73 20.99 38.45
CA ALA A 954 39.51 20.73 37.25
C ALA A 954 40.85 20.12 37.67
N ILE A 955 40.84 18.90 38.21
CA ILE A 955 42.02 18.28 38.82
C ILE A 955 42.56 17.14 37.97
N SER A 956 43.84 16.83 38.13
CA SER A 956 44.40 15.52 37.74
C SER A 956 44.35 14.60 38.96
N GLN A 957 43.88 13.36 38.80
CA GLN A 957 43.72 12.39 39.90
C GLN A 957 45.01 11.66 40.25
N THR A 958 45.94 11.46 39.31
CA THR A 958 47.25 10.83 39.62
C THR A 958 48.38 11.83 39.90
N SER A 959 48.29 13.06 39.38
CA SER A 959 49.37 14.05 39.53
C SER A 959 48.90 15.41 40.08
N PRO A 960 49.36 15.84 41.27
CA PRO A 960 49.03 17.17 41.80
C PRO A 960 49.47 18.33 40.89
N THR A 961 50.59 18.20 40.18
CA THR A 961 51.18 19.27 39.35
C THR A 961 50.50 19.43 38.00
N LEU A 962 49.68 18.47 37.60
CA LEU A 962 48.91 18.49 36.35
C LEU A 962 47.46 18.94 36.58
N SER A 963 47.12 19.55 37.71
CA SER A 963 45.77 20.09 37.91
C SER A 963 45.51 21.25 36.95
N GLY A 964 44.28 21.30 36.42
CA GLY A 964 43.80 22.32 35.52
C GLY A 964 43.40 23.62 36.22
N ASN A 965 42.69 24.49 35.50
CA ASN A 965 42.33 25.82 35.96
C ASN A 965 40.81 25.97 36.13
N VAL A 966 40.40 26.57 37.24
CA VAL A 966 39.04 27.07 37.46
C VAL A 966 39.09 28.59 37.55
N SER A 967 38.54 29.28 36.55
CA SER A 967 38.43 30.74 36.51
C SER A 967 36.98 31.17 36.69
N ILE A 968 36.74 32.08 37.65
CA ILE A 968 35.40 32.62 37.95
C ILE A 968 35.48 34.13 37.86
N SER A 969 34.84 34.69 36.84
CA SER A 969 34.71 36.14 36.64
C SER A 969 33.34 36.58 37.15
N GLN A 970 33.34 37.27 38.28
CA GLN A 970 32.15 37.95 38.81
C GLN A 970 32.14 39.39 38.31
N ILE A 971 31.03 39.82 37.71
CA ILE A 971 30.83 41.24 37.40
C ILE A 971 30.43 41.92 38.71
N ASP A 972 31.38 42.61 39.33
CA ASP A 972 31.17 43.35 40.58
C ASP A 972 30.13 44.46 40.35
N VAL A 973 28.93 44.26 40.89
CA VAL A 973 27.99 45.37 41.09
C VAL A 973 28.31 45.94 42.45
N ASP A 974 29.12 46.99 42.50
CA ASP A 974 29.42 47.74 43.72
C ASP A 974 28.11 48.28 44.34
N PRO A 975 27.62 47.70 45.44
CA PRO A 975 26.37 48.12 46.07
C PRO A 975 26.50 49.49 46.73
N THR A 976 27.72 50.01 46.90
CA THR A 976 27.96 51.30 47.57
C THR A 976 27.62 52.50 46.68
N GLN A 977 27.53 52.32 45.36
CA GLN A 977 27.10 53.41 44.45
C GLN A 977 25.60 53.73 44.51
N ALA A 978 24.80 52.93 45.24
CA ALA A 978 23.40 53.21 45.56
C ALA A 978 23.19 53.71 47.01
N ALA A 979 24.26 54.02 47.74
CA ALA A 979 24.16 54.63 49.07
C ALA A 979 23.97 56.15 48.96
N ALA A 980 22.77 56.59 48.60
CA ALA A 980 22.35 57.93 49.00
C ALA A 980 22.35 57.97 50.54
N ARG A 981 23.22 58.79 51.15
CA ARG A 981 23.25 59.01 52.60
C ARG A 981 21.84 59.38 53.08
N LEU A 982 21.30 58.59 53.99
CA LEU A 982 20.15 58.98 54.80
C LEU A 982 20.58 60.16 55.70
N PRO A 983 19.76 61.21 55.88
CA PRO A 983 20.07 62.29 56.81
C PRO A 983 20.20 61.77 58.25
N ASP A 984 21.26 62.16 58.96
CA ASP A 984 21.55 61.76 60.35
C ASP A 984 20.76 62.56 61.40
N ASP A 985 19.85 63.46 60.99
CA ASP A 985 18.96 64.15 61.93
C ASP A 985 17.78 63.25 62.29
N LEU A 986 17.93 62.54 63.41
CA LEU A 986 16.83 61.97 64.19
C LEU A 986 15.87 63.10 64.60
N LEU A 987 14.78 63.26 63.84
CA LEU A 987 13.68 64.13 64.21
C LEU A 987 13.09 63.69 65.56
N ASP A 988 13.26 64.50 66.61
CA ASP A 988 12.68 64.27 67.93
C ASP A 988 11.15 64.38 67.87
N ARG A 989 10.46 63.23 67.95
CA ARG A 989 9.00 63.13 67.83
C ARG A 989 8.26 63.44 69.14
N SER A 990 8.97 63.80 70.21
CA SER A 990 8.41 64.05 71.54
C SER A 990 7.50 65.30 71.61
N ASN A 991 7.61 66.21 70.61
CA ASN A 991 6.88 67.48 70.56
C ASN A 991 5.80 67.54 69.45
N LEU A 992 5.53 66.44 68.75
CA LEU A 992 4.55 66.39 67.64
C LEU A 992 3.19 65.77 68.05
N ILE A 993 2.98 65.52 69.34
CA ILE A 993 1.72 65.00 69.90
C ILE A 993 1.17 66.03 70.89
N ASN A 994 -0.03 66.55 70.60
CA ASN A 994 -0.76 67.46 71.48
C ASN A 994 -1.22 66.72 72.75
N GLN A 995 -0.76 67.13 73.93
CA GLN A 995 -1.03 66.49 75.23
C GLN A 995 -2.28 67.02 75.95
N SER A 996 -3.24 67.65 75.24
CA SER A 996 -4.47 68.15 75.86
C SER A 996 -5.64 67.16 75.75
N LEU A 997 -5.99 66.51 76.86
CA LEU A 997 -7.01 65.45 76.99
C LEU A 997 -8.49 65.92 77.01
N CYS A 998 -8.81 67.17 76.64
CA CYS A 998 -10.18 67.72 76.73
C CYS A 998 -10.74 68.41 75.47
N ARG A 999 -10.32 68.02 74.27
CA ARG A 999 -11.06 68.33 73.02
C ARG A 999 -10.97 67.17 72.03
N ILE A 1000 -11.88 66.21 72.13
CA ILE A 1000 -12.11 65.24 71.06
C ILE A 1000 -13.06 65.89 70.06
N THR A 1001 -12.50 66.43 68.98
CA THR A 1001 -13.26 66.71 67.75
C THR A 1001 -12.71 65.82 66.65
N GLN A 1002 -13.60 65.06 66.03
CA GLN A 1002 -13.33 64.08 64.98
C GLN A 1002 -12.42 64.65 63.88
N GLY A 1003 -11.34 63.93 63.52
CA GLY A 1003 -10.63 64.21 62.26
C GLY A 1003 -9.11 64.02 62.20
N SER A 1004 -8.41 63.45 63.20
CA SER A 1004 -6.95 63.26 63.09
C SER A 1004 -6.58 61.82 62.72
N GLN A 1005 -6.13 61.61 61.48
CA GLN A 1005 -5.42 60.40 61.03
C GLN A 1005 -3.93 60.69 60.86
N PHE A 1006 -3.08 59.78 61.34
CA PHE A 1006 -1.63 59.79 61.15
C PHE A 1006 -1.26 58.62 60.25
N ILE A 1007 -0.73 58.88 59.05
CA ILE A 1007 -0.36 57.84 58.08
C ILE A 1007 1.16 57.76 57.99
N LEU A 1008 1.70 56.55 58.22
CA LEU A 1008 3.12 56.23 58.08
C LEU A 1008 3.33 55.37 56.83
N THR A 1009 3.85 55.93 55.74
CA THR A 1009 4.22 55.16 54.53
C THR A 1009 5.70 54.79 54.56
N GLY A 1010 5.99 53.56 55.00
CA GLY A 1010 7.32 52.94 54.91
C GLY A 1010 7.18 51.44 54.65
N ARG A 1011 7.95 50.92 53.68
CA ARG A 1011 7.92 49.50 53.29
C ARG A 1011 8.74 48.68 54.29
N GLY A 1012 8.06 48.00 55.21
CA GLY A 1012 8.66 47.06 56.16
C GLY A 1012 7.56 46.35 56.93
N GLY A 1013 7.36 45.06 56.64
CA GLY A 1013 6.24 44.29 57.15
C GLY A 1013 6.32 43.97 58.65
N ARG A 1014 5.18 44.14 59.34
CA ARG A 1014 4.68 43.30 60.44
C ARG A 1014 3.17 43.54 60.64
N PRO A 1015 2.40 42.58 61.19
CA PRO A 1015 0.95 42.51 61.11
C PRO A 1015 0.22 43.64 61.86
N ILE A 1016 -0.98 43.98 61.37
CA ILE A 1016 -1.84 45.02 61.93
C ILE A 1016 -2.64 44.41 63.11
N SER A 1017 -2.19 44.68 64.33
CA SER A 1017 -2.90 44.52 65.62
C SER A 1017 -2.90 43.13 66.33
N PRO A 1018 -2.84 43.06 67.68
CA PRO A 1018 -2.69 41.82 68.45
C PRO A 1018 -3.99 41.22 69.02
N THR A 1019 -5.19 41.63 68.61
CA THR A 1019 -6.45 41.22 69.29
C THR A 1019 -7.63 40.87 68.39
N VAL A 1020 -7.46 40.09 67.32
CA VAL A 1020 -8.64 39.43 66.69
C VAL A 1020 -8.36 37.95 66.46
N GLN A 1021 -9.07 37.14 67.26
CA GLN A 1021 -9.23 35.71 67.17
C GLN A 1021 -10.47 35.39 66.33
N THR A 1022 -10.43 34.26 65.60
CA THR A 1022 -11.56 33.46 65.04
C THR A 1022 -12.22 33.99 63.74
N LEU A 1023 -12.46 33.22 62.66
CA LEU A 1023 -12.50 31.77 62.37
C LEU A 1023 -12.09 31.45 60.92
N THR A 1024 -11.54 30.24 60.74
CA THR A 1024 -11.25 29.44 59.52
C THR A 1024 -12.56 28.92 58.83
N PRO A 1025 -12.59 28.16 57.69
CA PRO A 1025 -11.51 27.34 57.08
C PRO A 1025 -11.47 27.20 55.52
N MET A 1026 -10.51 26.37 55.08
CA MET A 1026 -10.26 25.69 53.78
C MET A 1026 -9.00 26.23 53.07
N GLN A 1027 -7.94 25.46 52.80
CA GLN A 1027 -7.71 24.02 52.91
C GLN A 1027 -6.19 23.78 53.02
N THR A 1028 -5.84 22.73 53.76
CA THR A 1028 -4.52 22.36 54.29
C THR A 1028 -3.60 21.69 53.27
N TRP A 1029 -2.33 22.08 53.29
CA TRP A 1029 -1.21 21.15 53.07
C TRP A 1029 -1.01 20.32 54.33
N GLU A 1030 -0.75 19.01 54.18
CA GLU A 1030 -0.23 18.18 55.26
C GLU A 1030 1.15 17.63 54.86
N ASP A 1031 2.11 17.93 55.73
CA ASP A 1031 3.50 17.51 55.72
C ASP A 1031 3.60 16.13 56.40
N ILE A 1032 4.34 15.21 55.80
CA ILE A 1032 4.67 13.92 56.39
C ILE A 1032 6.17 13.67 56.27
N ARG A 1033 6.89 14.00 57.34
CA ARG A 1033 8.06 13.22 57.76
C ARG A 1033 8.10 12.96 59.26
N PHE A 1034 7.81 11.70 59.57
CA PHE A 1034 8.48 10.81 60.52
C PHE A 1034 8.60 11.22 62.00
N ASN A 1035 7.80 10.54 62.83
CA ASN A 1035 8.27 10.01 64.11
C ASN A 1035 8.17 8.47 64.09
N SER A 1036 9.20 7.82 64.63
CA SER A 1036 9.40 6.38 64.68
C SER A 1036 8.27 5.61 65.37
N PRO A 1037 8.11 4.30 65.05
CA PRO A 1037 7.61 3.35 66.03
C PRO A 1037 8.63 2.25 66.36
N GLN A 1038 8.54 1.86 67.62
CA GLN A 1038 9.30 0.86 68.36
C GLN A 1038 9.21 -0.56 67.78
N ARG A 1039 10.20 -1.38 68.14
CA ARG A 1039 10.16 -2.85 68.04
C ARG A 1039 8.94 -3.42 68.78
N ILE A 1040 8.10 -4.16 68.07
CA ILE A 1040 7.20 -5.18 68.64
C ILE A 1040 7.33 -6.45 67.78
N GLY A 1041 7.33 -7.60 68.46
CA GLY A 1041 7.87 -8.88 68.02
C GLY A 1041 7.13 -9.65 66.93
N LEU A 1042 7.81 -10.72 66.53
CA LEU A 1042 7.57 -11.71 65.48
C LEU A 1042 6.16 -12.34 65.47
N VAL A 1043 5.48 -12.28 64.31
CA VAL A 1043 4.55 -13.34 63.86
C VAL A 1043 4.78 -13.59 62.36
N LYS A 1044 5.09 -14.84 62.01
CA LYS A 1044 5.29 -15.34 60.63
C LYS A 1044 3.95 -15.39 59.85
N PRO A 1045 3.87 -14.87 58.61
CA PRO A 1045 2.83 -15.23 57.64
C PRO A 1045 3.20 -16.50 56.83
N PRO A 1046 2.21 -17.24 56.29
CA PRO A 1046 2.36 -18.61 55.82
C PRO A 1046 2.97 -18.72 54.40
N LYS A 1047 3.50 -19.92 54.10
CA LYS A 1047 4.05 -20.31 52.78
C LYS A 1047 3.05 -20.06 51.64
N PRO A 1048 3.50 -19.61 50.45
CA PRO A 1048 2.64 -19.46 49.28
C PRO A 1048 2.14 -20.82 48.77
N SER A 1049 0.82 -20.98 48.71
CA SER A 1049 0.14 -22.06 47.99
C SER A 1049 0.22 -21.83 46.47
N LYS A 1050 0.31 -22.93 45.72
CA LYS A 1050 0.41 -22.99 44.25
C LYS A 1050 -0.67 -22.15 43.55
N PRO A 1051 -0.37 -21.48 42.42
CA PRO A 1051 -1.34 -20.67 41.70
C PRO A 1051 -2.39 -21.53 41.01
N ASN A 1052 -3.66 -21.28 41.33
CA ASN A 1052 -4.81 -21.78 40.60
C ASN A 1052 -4.87 -21.14 39.21
N THR A 1053 -5.08 -21.97 38.20
CA THR A 1053 -5.28 -21.61 36.80
C THR A 1053 -6.61 -20.90 36.65
N ILE A 1054 -6.60 -19.60 36.34
CA ILE A 1054 -7.80 -18.88 35.90
C ILE A 1054 -7.91 -19.11 34.39
N LYS A 1055 -8.90 -19.91 33.97
CA LYS A 1055 -9.35 -19.96 32.57
C LYS A 1055 -9.88 -18.58 32.20
N SER A 1056 -9.38 -18.01 31.11
CA SER A 1056 -9.95 -16.81 30.50
C SER A 1056 -11.33 -17.13 29.97
N ASP A 1057 -12.36 -16.44 30.44
CA ASP A 1057 -13.68 -16.48 29.82
C ASP A 1057 -13.59 -15.98 28.37
N ALA A 1058 -14.20 -16.73 27.45
CA ALA A 1058 -14.27 -16.39 26.04
C ALA A 1058 -15.06 -15.08 25.84
N LEU A 1059 -14.54 -14.18 24.99
CA LEU A 1059 -15.26 -12.99 24.55
C LEU A 1059 -16.55 -13.42 23.82
N LEU A 1060 -17.71 -13.05 24.37
CA LEU A 1060 -19.01 -13.32 23.80
C LEU A 1060 -19.41 -12.18 22.85
N GLU A 1061 -19.63 -12.49 21.56
CA GLU A 1061 -20.05 -11.51 20.55
C GLU A 1061 -21.47 -10.97 20.83
N ALA A 1062 -21.74 -9.72 20.42
CA ALA A 1062 -23.03 -9.09 20.63
C ALA A 1062 -24.15 -9.81 19.85
N GLN A 1063 -25.17 -10.27 20.56
CA GLN A 1063 -26.30 -11.02 19.99
C GLN A 1063 -27.55 -10.16 19.75
N GLY A 1064 -27.50 -8.86 20.06
CA GLY A 1064 -28.59 -7.93 19.79
C GLY A 1064 -28.16 -6.47 19.89
N TRP A 1065 -29.02 -5.57 19.44
CA TRP A 1065 -28.85 -4.14 19.61
C TRP A 1065 -30.19 -3.47 19.93
N HIS A 1066 -30.15 -2.38 20.70
CA HIS A 1066 -31.31 -1.53 20.92
C HIS A 1066 -30.94 -0.06 20.76
N ARG A 1067 -31.91 0.74 20.30
CA ARG A 1067 -31.75 2.18 20.11
C ARG A 1067 -32.43 2.92 21.25
N SER A 1068 -31.68 3.74 21.97
CA SER A 1068 -32.20 4.59 23.04
C SER A 1068 -33.05 5.74 22.46
N VAL A 1069 -33.86 6.36 23.32
CA VAL A 1069 -34.74 7.50 22.96
C VAL A 1069 -33.99 8.73 22.43
N ASN A 1070 -32.67 8.84 22.67
CA ASN A 1070 -31.79 9.87 22.11
C ASN A 1070 -31.01 9.40 20.86
N GLY A 1071 -31.40 8.27 20.26
CA GLY A 1071 -30.91 7.82 18.97
C GLY A 1071 -29.60 7.04 18.98
N ARG A 1072 -28.98 6.77 20.14
CA ARG A 1072 -27.76 5.97 20.27
C ARG A 1072 -28.07 4.48 20.25
N VAL A 1073 -27.18 3.69 19.64
CA VAL A 1073 -27.32 2.23 19.53
C VAL A 1073 -26.42 1.57 20.57
N HIS A 1074 -26.99 0.67 21.36
CA HIS A 1074 -26.28 -0.15 22.34
C HIS A 1074 -26.31 -1.62 21.92
N LEU A 1075 -25.14 -2.25 21.84
CA LEU A 1075 -24.97 -3.68 21.55
C LEU A 1075 -25.04 -4.50 22.86
N THR A 1076 -25.77 -5.60 22.87
CA THR A 1076 -26.00 -6.44 24.07
C THR A 1076 -25.67 -7.90 23.79
N ALA A 1077 -25.12 -8.59 24.79
CA ALA A 1077 -24.65 -9.97 24.64
C ALA A 1077 -25.74 -11.05 24.86
N ASN A 1078 -26.97 -10.66 25.28
CA ASN A 1078 -28.11 -11.56 25.44
C ASN A 1078 -29.32 -11.04 24.65
N ALA A 1079 -29.81 -11.84 23.71
CA ALA A 1079 -31.14 -11.67 23.12
C ALA A 1079 -32.15 -12.48 23.95
N ASN A 1080 -33.11 -11.84 24.61
CA ASN A 1080 -34.27 -12.56 25.14
C ASN A 1080 -35.53 -11.68 25.13
N PRO A 1081 -36.73 -12.28 25.16
CA PRO A 1081 -37.74 -12.11 24.14
C PRO A 1081 -38.86 -11.19 24.64
N ALA A 1082 -39.76 -10.84 23.72
CA ALA A 1082 -40.99 -10.12 23.99
C ALA A 1082 -41.68 -10.57 25.30
N GLN A 1083 -42.00 -9.60 26.17
CA GLN A 1083 -43.13 -9.73 27.08
C GLN A 1083 -44.13 -8.60 26.84
N SER A 1084 -45.30 -9.04 26.40
CA SER A 1084 -46.52 -8.30 26.20
C SER A 1084 -47.11 -7.78 27.52
N ILE A 1085 -47.70 -6.60 27.40
CA ILE A 1085 -48.78 -5.96 28.17
C ILE A 1085 -49.71 -6.97 28.87
N TRP A 1086 -50.09 -6.72 30.14
CA TRP A 1086 -51.48 -6.62 30.67
C TRP A 1086 -51.50 -6.22 32.16
N LEU A 1087 -52.63 -5.62 32.55
CA LEU A 1087 -52.97 -4.76 33.69
C LEU A 1087 -53.17 -5.44 35.08
N SER A 1088 -53.31 -4.55 36.09
CA SER A 1088 -54.00 -4.63 37.40
C SER A 1088 -53.07 -4.71 38.63
N ALA A 1089 -53.29 -4.03 39.77
CA ALA A 1089 -54.23 -2.98 40.19
C ALA A 1089 -53.68 -2.26 41.45
N SER A 1090 -54.12 -1.00 41.62
CA SER A 1090 -54.39 -0.27 42.88
C SER A 1090 -53.41 -0.32 44.07
N ASN A 1091 -52.84 0.85 44.39
CA ASN A 1091 -53.15 1.50 45.67
C ASN A 1091 -52.94 3.02 45.63
N CYS A 1092 -53.98 3.75 46.03
CA CYS A 1092 -54.02 5.20 46.21
C CYS A 1092 -53.58 5.58 47.63
N SER A 1093 -52.72 6.59 47.76
CA SER A 1093 -52.76 7.66 48.78
C SER A 1093 -51.41 8.38 48.82
N ASP A 1094 -51.26 9.68 49.04
CA ASP A 1094 -52.08 10.87 48.90
C ASP A 1094 -51.03 12.03 48.93
N LYS A 1095 -51.23 13.06 48.09
CA LYS A 1095 -50.78 14.47 48.21
C LYS A 1095 -49.39 14.78 48.80
N SER A 1096 -48.54 15.59 48.14
CA SER A 1096 -48.80 17.01 47.84
C SER A 1096 -47.58 17.68 47.16
N ARG A 1097 -47.89 18.61 46.22
CA ARG A 1097 -47.28 19.92 45.89
C ARG A 1097 -45.74 20.01 45.69
N GLN A 1098 -45.13 20.73 44.76
CA GLN A 1098 -45.45 21.74 43.73
C GLN A 1098 -44.17 21.80 42.84
N SER A 1099 -44.22 21.57 41.52
CA SER A 1099 -44.14 22.58 40.44
C SER A 1099 -43.04 23.67 40.56
N TYR A 1100 -41.98 23.66 39.73
CA TYR A 1100 -41.84 24.46 38.49
C TYR A 1100 -40.41 24.44 37.89
N PHE A 1101 -40.38 24.56 36.56
CA PHE A 1101 -39.32 24.76 35.57
C PHE A 1101 -38.16 25.73 35.93
N SER A 1102 -36.93 25.47 35.42
CA SER A 1102 -36.33 26.22 34.29
C SER A 1102 -34.91 25.75 33.88
N SER A 1103 -34.75 25.42 32.59
CA SER A 1103 -33.63 25.73 31.66
C SER A 1103 -32.14 25.63 32.09
N HIS A 1104 -31.41 24.64 31.58
CA HIS A 1104 -30.44 24.75 30.45
C HIS A 1104 -29.90 23.36 30.11
#